data_AF-A0A9R1PNF4-F1
#
_entry.id   AF-A0A9R1PNF4-F1
#
_cell.length_a   1.000
_cell.length_b   1.000
_cell.length_c   1.000
_cell.angle_alpha   90.00
_cell.angle_beta   90.00
_cell.angle_gamma   90.00
#
_symmetry.space_group_name_H-M   'P 1'
#
loop_
_entity.id
_entity.type
_entity.pdbx_description
1 polymer ?
#
loop_
_entity_poly.entity_id
_entity_poly.type
_entity_poly.pdbx_seq_one_letter_code
_entity_poly.pdbx_strand_id
1 'polypeptide(L)'
;MAEQQHKGGDDEVLEVECALDMPEVVQRQDSLYRDASRAGGASHHGHERWGKTLRLAFQCVGVLYGDIGTSPLYVYSSTFTAGVRHTDDLLGVLSLIIYSFILFTMVKYVYIALRANDDGDGGTFALYSLISRHAKVSLVPNQQAEDELHILEQDDPKSFSRRRALATLQLASPAAYRAQRVKELLETSKPVRISLFLLTILATAMVISDACLTPAISVLSAVGGLKEKAPHLTTDQIVWITVAILVALFSVQRFGTDKVGYFFAPVIILWLLLIGGVGVYNLVKHDIGVLRAFNPKYIADYFRRNKKDAWISLGGILLCFTGTEALFADLGYFSIRSIQLSFGFGLVPSVLLAYAGQAAFLRKYPEEVANTFYRSTPTVLFWPTFVLAIAASIIGSQAMISCAFATISHSQALGCFPRVKILHTSKQYQGQLYIPEVNFLLGFAACVVTVAFKTTVVIGEAHGICVVLVMLITTLLLTVVMLLVWRMNVWCVALFFAVFMASESVYLSSVLYKFLHGGYIPVVISAVLMAVMIVWHYVHVKRYKYELERTVSPDKVRELLDGRDLRKVPGVGLFYTDLVQGIPPVFPHLIEKIPSIHAVLLFVSVKHLPVPHVDMSERFLFRQVEPREHKLYRCVARYGYRDPLEEAKDFAANLVERLQYYIRDVNLYGVDVDAKAGKVSYPSSRCDSMARSTRRSSMTMTMQQHYSSASYTESLALARARSTSSGATGRMNMNGMIMMPSASYTERERQGRSIYAEEMMTPAESFSELAMQVVPSGRYAASSQQLFQAAKMSLEEMAKIEEEQRYIEREMEKGVVYIMGENEVVARPHSSLLKKVIVNYVYAFLRKNCRQGDKMLAIPRSQLLKVGMSYEI
;
A
#
# COMPACT_ATOMS: atom_id res chain seq x y z
N MET A 1 -19.81 80.70 -34.94
CA MET A 1 -19.72 80.30 -33.51
C MET A 1 -19.40 78.81 -33.51
N ALA A 2 -18.13 78.38 -33.44
CA ALA A 2 -17.28 78.28 -32.23
C ALA A 2 -17.96 77.37 -31.18
N GLU A 3 -17.37 76.32 -30.61
CA GLU A 3 -16.00 75.78 -30.61
C GLU A 3 -16.01 74.40 -29.91
N GLN A 4 -14.97 73.58 -30.16
CA GLN A 4 -14.24 72.68 -29.20
C GLN A 4 -14.94 71.48 -28.49
N GLN A 5 -14.32 70.31 -28.20
CA GLN A 5 -13.04 69.66 -28.52
C GLN A 5 -12.98 68.23 -27.89
N HIS A 6 -12.27 67.32 -28.57
CA HIS A 6 -11.31 66.29 -28.08
C HIS A 6 -11.70 64.95 -27.39
N LYS A 7 -11.35 63.87 -28.13
CA LYS A 7 -10.32 62.80 -27.89
C LYS A 7 -10.64 61.47 -27.18
N GLY A 8 -10.36 60.39 -27.94
CA GLY A 8 -9.82 59.07 -27.56
C GLY A 8 -10.86 58.05 -27.09
N GLY A 9 -11.12 56.89 -27.72
CA GLY A 9 -10.30 56.03 -28.56
C GLY A 9 -9.85 54.83 -27.73
N ASP A 10 -10.56 53.70 -27.84
CA ASP A 10 -10.03 52.33 -27.69
C ASP A 10 -11.14 51.31 -28.09
N ASP A 11 -10.76 50.38 -28.96
CA ASP A 11 -11.58 49.35 -29.60
C ASP A 11 -11.92 48.20 -28.63
N GLU A 12 -13.21 47.92 -28.42
CA GLU A 12 -13.70 46.64 -27.87
C GLU A 12 -14.25 45.77 -29.01
N VAL A 13 -13.54 44.68 -29.29
CA VAL A 13 -14.00 43.59 -30.18
C VAL A 13 -15.00 42.73 -29.41
N LEU A 14 -16.27 42.79 -29.82
CA LEU A 14 -17.35 41.91 -29.39
C LEU A 14 -17.10 40.46 -29.84
N GLU A 15 -16.80 39.55 -28.90
CA GLU A 15 -16.99 38.11 -29.08
C GLU A 15 -18.41 37.72 -28.64
N VAL A 16 -19.18 37.18 -29.59
CA VAL A 16 -20.54 36.66 -29.40
C VAL A 16 -20.44 35.25 -28.79
N GLU A 17 -20.75 35.15 -27.50
CA GLU A 17 -20.82 33.88 -26.77
C GLU A 17 -22.16 33.18 -27.07
N CYS A 18 -22.15 32.20 -27.98
CA CYS A 18 -23.27 31.29 -28.18
C CYS A 18 -23.34 30.28 -27.02
N ALA A 19 -24.26 30.51 -26.09
CA ALA A 19 -24.61 29.58 -25.02
C ALA A 19 -25.25 28.30 -25.62
N LEU A 20 -24.47 27.23 -25.72
CA LEU A 20 -24.97 25.88 -25.95
C LEU A 20 -25.33 25.26 -24.59
N ASP A 21 -26.64 25.13 -24.34
CA ASP A 21 -27.20 24.40 -23.20
C ASP A 21 -26.68 22.96 -23.19
N MET A 22 -25.88 22.65 -22.17
CA MET A 22 -25.35 21.33 -21.91
C MET A 22 -26.45 20.46 -21.28
N PRO A 23 -26.68 19.22 -21.74
CA PRO A 23 -27.61 18.32 -21.05
C PRO A 23 -27.07 17.95 -19.67
N GLU A 24 -27.96 17.93 -18.66
CA GLU A 24 -27.65 17.47 -17.31
C GLU A 24 -26.92 16.12 -17.34
N VAL A 25 -25.76 16.10 -16.69
CA VAL A 25 -24.88 14.94 -16.59
C VAL A 25 -25.58 13.87 -15.75
N VAL A 26 -26.11 12.82 -16.39
CA VAL A 26 -26.41 11.57 -15.69
C VAL A 26 -25.08 10.94 -15.30
N GLN A 27 -24.70 11.10 -14.03
CA GLN A 27 -23.52 10.46 -13.44
C GLN A 27 -23.69 8.95 -13.42
N ARG A 28 -22.67 8.22 -13.88
CA ARG A 28 -22.59 6.75 -13.77
C ARG A 28 -22.38 6.39 -12.29
N GLN A 29 -23.36 5.76 -11.67
CA GLN A 29 -23.30 5.29 -10.28
C GLN A 29 -22.66 3.90 -10.20
N ASP A 30 -21.34 3.82 -10.30
CA ASP A 30 -20.63 2.57 -10.06
C ASP A 30 -20.41 2.36 -8.54
N SER A 31 -20.26 1.12 -8.08
CA SER A 31 -20.13 0.74 -6.65
C SER A 31 -19.03 1.51 -5.92
N LEU A 32 -17.97 1.92 -6.64
CA LEU A 32 -16.86 2.74 -6.17
C LEU A 32 -17.30 4.18 -5.87
N TYR A 33 -18.19 4.75 -6.69
CA TYR A 33 -18.87 6.01 -6.35
C TYR A 33 -19.83 5.78 -5.20
N ARG A 34 -20.52 4.64 -5.09
CA ARG A 34 -21.45 4.37 -3.96
C ARG A 34 -20.75 4.19 -2.61
N ASP A 35 -19.52 3.69 -2.57
CA ASP A 35 -18.72 3.60 -1.34
C ASP A 35 -17.90 4.88 -1.06
N ALA A 36 -17.42 5.59 -2.09
CA ALA A 36 -16.85 6.93 -1.95
C ALA A 36 -17.92 8.01 -1.63
N SER A 37 -19.16 7.84 -2.08
CA SER A 37 -20.32 8.69 -1.77
C SER A 37 -21.13 8.18 -0.57
N ARG A 38 -20.96 6.93 -0.10
CA ARG A 38 -21.25 6.60 1.31
C ARG A 38 -20.29 7.31 2.26
N ALA A 39 -19.09 7.68 1.80
CA ALA A 39 -18.19 8.58 2.50
C ALA A 39 -18.40 10.08 2.18
N GLY A 40 -19.36 10.44 1.30
CA GLY A 40 -19.48 11.78 0.71
C GLY A 40 -20.90 12.33 0.45
N GLY A 41 -21.97 11.57 0.71
CA GLY A 41 -23.32 11.95 0.25
C GLY A 41 -24.43 11.10 0.87
N ALA A 42 -24.62 11.22 2.18
CA ALA A 42 -25.93 11.11 2.80
C ALA A 42 -26.22 12.46 3.45
N SER A 43 -27.07 13.27 2.79
CA SER A 43 -27.66 14.46 3.39
C SER A 43 -28.68 14.03 4.44
N HIS A 44 -28.18 13.54 5.58
CA HIS A 44 -28.80 13.50 6.89
C HIS A 44 -27.68 13.13 7.89
N HIS A 45 -27.43 13.98 8.90
CA HIS A 45 -26.47 13.84 10.01
C HIS A 45 -25.03 14.40 9.87
N GLY A 46 -24.89 15.72 9.94
CA GLY A 46 -23.61 16.39 10.26
C GLY A 46 -23.01 16.02 11.63
N HIS A 47 -23.78 15.37 12.51
CA HIS A 47 -23.34 14.94 13.83
C HIS A 47 -22.58 13.59 13.82
N GLU A 48 -22.86 12.68 12.87
CA GLU A 48 -22.19 11.36 12.80
C GLU A 48 -20.74 11.45 12.28
N ARG A 49 -20.43 12.43 11.43
CA ARG A 49 -19.10 12.57 10.79
C ARG A 49 -18.01 13.02 11.77
N TRP A 50 -18.35 13.93 12.69
CA TRP A 50 -17.43 14.36 13.76
C TRP A 50 -17.29 13.29 14.84
N GLY A 51 -18.37 12.60 15.21
CA GLY A 51 -18.31 11.47 16.14
C GLY A 51 -17.37 10.36 15.65
N LYS A 52 -17.46 9.97 14.37
CA LYS A 52 -16.55 8.99 13.76
C LYS A 52 -15.10 9.49 13.73
N THR A 53 -14.87 10.76 13.38
CA THR A 53 -13.53 11.35 13.35
C THR A 53 -12.91 11.43 14.74
N LEU A 54 -13.67 11.85 15.75
CA LEU A 54 -13.21 11.89 17.15
C LEU A 54 -12.94 10.49 17.70
N ARG A 55 -13.78 9.50 17.36
CA ARG A 55 -13.56 8.10 17.73
C ARG A 55 -12.28 7.54 17.09
N LEU A 56 -12.03 7.82 15.82
CA LEU A 56 -10.79 7.45 15.14
C LEU A 56 -9.59 8.18 15.72
N ALA A 57 -9.71 9.47 16.04
CA ALA A 57 -8.67 10.26 16.69
C ALA A 57 -8.31 9.69 18.07
N PHE A 58 -9.30 9.26 18.85
CA PHE A 58 -9.09 8.56 20.12
C PHE A 58 -8.28 7.25 19.92
N GLN A 59 -8.65 6.44 18.92
CA GLN A 59 -7.90 5.22 18.60
C GLN A 59 -6.47 5.51 18.11
N CYS A 60 -6.27 6.60 17.32
CA CYS A 60 -4.94 7.01 16.84
C CYS A 60 -3.97 7.20 18.00
N VAL A 61 -4.43 7.80 19.11
CA VAL A 61 -3.59 8.05 20.29
C VAL A 61 -3.01 6.76 20.84
N GLY A 62 -3.83 5.70 20.93
CA GLY A 62 -3.41 4.42 21.50
C GLY A 62 -2.42 3.63 20.64
N VAL A 63 -2.39 3.89 19.33
CA VAL A 63 -1.59 3.08 18.40
C VAL A 63 -0.35 3.81 17.92
N LEU A 64 -0.42 5.11 17.61
CA LEU A 64 0.67 5.83 16.92
C LEU A 64 1.58 6.62 17.87
N TYR A 65 1.09 7.02 19.04
CA TYR A 65 1.78 8.04 19.84
C TYR A 65 2.61 7.48 20.99
N GLY A 66 2.59 6.17 21.21
CA GLY A 66 3.37 5.55 22.28
C GLY A 66 4.86 5.81 22.14
N ASP A 67 5.43 5.68 20.94
CA ASP A 67 6.87 5.86 20.71
C ASP A 67 7.31 7.31 20.98
N ILE A 68 6.75 8.27 20.22
CA ILE A 68 7.02 9.71 20.40
C ILE A 68 6.70 10.17 21.83
N GLY A 69 5.61 9.67 22.42
CA GLY A 69 5.17 10.02 23.77
C GLY A 69 6.07 9.50 24.89
N THR A 70 6.92 8.51 24.64
CA THR A 70 7.87 7.97 25.62
C THR A 70 9.26 8.62 25.54
N SER A 71 9.53 9.44 24.52
CA SER A 71 10.81 10.15 24.34
C SER A 71 11.28 10.99 25.55
N PRO A 72 10.41 11.63 26.37
CA PRO A 72 10.86 12.36 27.56
C PRO A 72 11.58 11.49 28.60
N LEU A 73 11.45 10.16 28.54
CA LEU A 73 12.16 9.24 29.43
C LEU A 73 13.69 9.31 29.26
N TYR A 74 14.18 9.62 28.06
CA TYR A 74 15.61 9.47 27.74
C TYR A 74 16.27 10.67 27.05
N VAL A 75 15.52 11.62 26.46
CA VAL A 75 16.11 12.74 25.68
C VAL A 75 17.09 13.60 26.48
N TYR A 76 16.73 14.12 27.67
CA TYR A 76 17.67 14.96 28.44
C TYR A 76 18.91 14.17 28.89
N SER A 77 18.73 12.93 29.35
CA SER A 77 19.83 12.06 29.76
C SER A 77 20.79 11.74 28.61
N SER A 78 20.27 11.66 27.38
CA SER A 78 21.05 11.43 26.16
C SER A 78 21.67 12.72 25.60
N THR A 79 21.08 13.88 25.92
CA THR A 79 21.57 15.19 25.45
C THR A 79 22.72 15.70 26.32
N PHE A 80 22.59 15.60 27.64
CA PHE A 80 23.58 16.05 28.61
C PHE A 80 24.36 14.88 29.23
N THR A 81 25.01 14.08 28.38
CA THR A 81 25.82 12.92 28.82
C THR A 81 26.96 13.29 29.79
N ALA A 82 27.50 14.51 29.69
CA ALA A 82 28.52 15.04 30.58
C ALA A 82 27.95 15.97 31.70
N GLY A 83 26.64 15.98 31.91
CA GLY A 83 25.95 16.88 32.83
C GLY A 83 25.68 18.27 32.27
N VAL A 84 24.94 19.09 33.03
CA VAL A 84 24.61 20.48 32.67
C VAL A 84 25.72 21.41 33.14
N ARG A 85 26.45 22.03 32.21
CA ARG A 85 27.57 22.94 32.52
C ARG A 85 27.09 24.34 32.91
N HIS A 86 26.12 24.88 32.16
CA HIS A 86 25.54 26.19 32.39
C HIS A 86 24.01 26.10 32.40
N THR A 87 23.36 26.76 33.36
CA THR A 87 21.89 26.66 33.55
C THR A 87 21.08 27.16 32.35
N ASP A 88 21.58 28.18 31.64
CA ASP A 88 20.95 28.66 30.39
C ASP A 88 21.10 27.71 29.19
N ASP A 89 21.88 26.64 29.31
CA ASP A 89 21.96 25.62 28.27
C ASP A 89 20.68 24.80 28.21
N LEU A 90 19.97 24.66 29.33
CA LEU A 90 18.65 24.05 29.38
C LEU A 90 17.64 24.84 28.54
N LEU A 91 17.71 26.18 28.55
CA LEU A 91 16.85 27.02 27.71
C LEU A 91 17.16 26.82 26.23
N GLY A 92 18.45 26.72 25.87
CA GLY A 92 18.89 26.50 24.50
C GLY A 92 18.47 25.13 23.97
N VAL A 93 18.67 24.07 24.76
CA VAL A 93 18.25 22.71 24.42
C VAL A 93 16.73 22.59 24.36
N LEU A 94 15.99 23.16 25.31
CA LEU A 94 14.53 23.16 25.24
C LEU A 94 14.03 23.91 24.00
N SER A 95 14.64 25.04 23.64
CA SER A 95 14.32 25.76 22.41
C SER A 95 14.56 24.88 21.17
N LEU A 96 15.72 24.20 21.11
CA LEU A 96 16.02 23.25 20.04
C LEU A 96 15.00 22.11 19.96
N ILE A 97 14.60 21.54 21.10
CA ILE A 97 13.57 20.50 21.16
C ILE A 97 12.25 21.03 20.58
N ILE A 98 11.77 22.19 21.03
CA ILE A 98 10.50 22.79 20.56
C ILE A 98 10.53 22.97 19.04
N TYR A 99 11.56 23.63 18.50
CA TYR A 99 11.61 23.95 17.07
C TYR A 99 11.86 22.72 16.20
N SER A 100 12.70 21.78 16.64
CA SER A 100 12.96 20.55 15.87
C SER A 100 11.76 19.63 15.88
N PHE A 101 11.08 19.52 17.03
CA PHE A 101 9.84 18.77 17.14
C PHE A 101 8.75 19.36 16.23
N ILE A 102 8.55 20.69 16.23
CA ILE A 102 7.58 21.32 15.33
C ILE A 102 7.97 21.15 13.86
N LEU A 103 9.25 21.36 13.52
CA LEU A 103 9.72 21.28 12.14
C LEU A 103 9.56 19.87 11.55
N PHE A 104 10.06 18.84 12.24
CA PHE A 104 10.00 17.48 11.74
C PHE A 104 8.64 16.84 11.98
N THR A 105 8.17 16.80 13.23
CA THR A 105 6.94 16.03 13.52
C THR A 105 5.69 16.69 12.95
N MET A 106 5.53 18.00 13.16
CA MET A 106 4.32 18.70 12.74
C MET A 106 4.37 19.08 11.27
N VAL A 107 5.34 19.92 10.88
CA VAL A 107 5.37 20.47 9.52
C VAL A 107 5.70 19.39 8.49
N LYS A 108 6.82 18.67 8.64
CA LYS A 108 7.23 17.65 7.67
C LYS A 108 6.26 16.48 7.62
N TYR A 109 6.01 15.79 8.74
CA TYR A 109 5.23 14.56 8.71
C TYR A 109 3.72 14.82 8.69
N VAL A 110 3.19 15.45 9.75
CA VAL A 110 1.73 15.56 9.95
C VAL A 110 1.03 16.41 8.88
N TYR A 111 1.64 17.52 8.44
CA TYR A 111 1.01 18.41 7.45
C TYR A 111 1.40 18.14 6.00
N ILE A 112 2.64 17.69 5.74
CA ILE A 112 3.13 17.47 4.38
C ILE A 112 3.15 15.97 4.03
N ALA A 113 3.95 15.14 4.71
CA ALA A 113 4.17 13.75 4.33
C ALA A 113 2.88 12.90 4.38
N LEU A 114 1.99 13.10 5.36
CA LEU A 114 0.71 12.37 5.44
C LEU A 114 -0.19 12.60 4.21
N ARG A 115 0.01 13.68 3.44
CA ARG A 115 -0.71 13.90 2.18
C ARG A 115 -0.14 13.10 1.02
N ALA A 116 1.09 12.60 1.15
CA ALA A 116 1.78 11.81 0.13
C ALA A 116 1.52 10.33 0.38
N ASN A 117 0.24 9.96 0.32
CA ASN A 117 -0.22 8.60 0.55
C ASN A 117 -0.64 7.92 -0.75
N ASP A 118 -0.57 6.59 -0.76
CA ASP A 118 -0.99 5.71 -1.87
C ASP A 118 -2.30 5.02 -1.46
N ASP A 119 -3.44 5.60 -1.85
CA ASP A 119 -4.80 5.19 -1.47
C ASP A 119 -4.99 4.92 0.04
N GLY A 120 -4.39 5.78 0.87
CA GLY A 120 -4.47 5.71 2.34
C GLY A 120 -3.19 5.25 3.02
N ASP A 121 -2.20 4.73 2.29
CA ASP A 121 -0.96 4.21 2.85
C ASP A 121 0.20 5.19 2.79
N GLY A 122 1.03 5.20 3.84
CA GLY A 122 2.22 6.04 3.91
C GLY A 122 3.50 5.23 4.11
N GLY A 123 4.58 5.94 4.40
CA GLY A 123 5.91 5.34 4.52
C GLY A 123 6.71 5.35 3.22
N THR A 124 7.99 5.01 3.32
CA THR A 124 8.93 5.02 2.20
C THR A 124 8.49 4.15 1.03
N PHE A 125 7.87 3.00 1.32
CA PHE A 125 7.39 2.09 0.29
C PHE A 125 6.21 2.67 -0.49
N ALA A 126 5.25 3.31 0.19
CA ALA A 126 4.12 3.97 -0.48
C ALA A 126 4.62 5.07 -1.42
N LEU A 127 5.63 5.86 -0.99
CA LEU A 127 6.28 6.86 -1.85
C LEU A 127 6.92 6.20 -3.09
N TYR A 128 7.61 5.08 -2.94
CA TYR A 128 8.20 4.34 -4.06
C TYR A 128 7.14 3.78 -5.03
N SER A 129 6.05 3.22 -4.49
CA SER A 129 4.89 2.72 -5.25
C SER A 129 4.28 3.84 -6.09
N LEU A 130 4.03 5.00 -5.46
CA LEU A 130 3.48 6.19 -6.10
C LEU A 130 4.35 6.68 -7.27
N ILE A 131 5.68 6.72 -7.07
CA ILE A 131 6.64 7.08 -8.13
C ILE A 131 6.61 6.05 -9.26
N SER A 132 6.61 4.75 -8.92
CA SER A 132 6.64 3.64 -9.89
C SER A 132 5.35 3.51 -10.71
N ARG A 133 4.22 3.98 -10.18
CA ARG A 133 2.94 4.06 -10.88
C ARG A 133 2.92 5.18 -11.93
N HIS A 134 3.50 6.33 -11.59
CA HIS A 134 3.45 7.52 -12.44
C HIS A 134 4.64 7.65 -13.41
N ALA A 135 5.75 6.99 -13.10
CA ALA A 135 6.91 6.81 -13.97
C ALA A 135 7.26 5.33 -14.03
N LYS A 136 7.53 4.78 -15.22
CA LYS A 136 7.87 3.35 -15.43
C LYS A 136 9.23 2.98 -14.82
N VAL A 137 9.35 2.99 -13.49
CA VAL A 137 10.61 2.92 -12.74
C VAL A 137 10.85 1.53 -12.13
N SER A 138 9.81 0.68 -12.05
CA SER A 138 9.95 -0.68 -11.53
C SER A 138 11.02 -1.49 -12.27
N LEU A 139 11.92 -2.10 -11.51
CA LEU A 139 13.02 -2.92 -12.06
C LEU A 139 12.57 -4.31 -12.52
N VAL A 140 11.37 -4.75 -12.11
CA VAL A 140 10.76 -5.97 -12.62
C VAL A 140 9.99 -5.62 -13.90
N PRO A 141 10.36 -6.17 -15.07
CA PRO A 141 9.66 -5.94 -16.33
C PRO A 141 8.33 -6.71 -16.32
N ASN A 142 7.37 -6.20 -15.56
CA ASN A 142 6.05 -6.82 -15.38
C ASN A 142 4.90 -5.90 -15.81
N GLN A 143 5.20 -4.83 -16.56
CA GLN A 143 4.18 -3.90 -17.05
C GLN A 143 3.52 -4.45 -18.31
N GLN A 144 2.22 -4.72 -18.25
CA GLN A 144 1.37 -5.01 -19.40
C GLN A 144 0.73 -3.71 -19.90
N ALA A 145 0.33 -3.68 -21.18
CA ALA A 145 -0.44 -2.56 -21.74
C ALA A 145 -1.76 -2.31 -20.98
N GLU A 146 -2.33 -3.36 -20.39
CA GLU A 146 -3.52 -3.32 -19.55
C GLU A 146 -3.30 -2.65 -18.18
N ASP A 147 -2.06 -2.62 -17.66
CA ASP A 147 -1.76 -1.87 -16.43
C ASP A 147 -1.73 -0.35 -16.73
N GLU A 148 -1.43 0.04 -17.98
CA GLU A 148 -1.47 1.44 -18.40
C GLU A 148 -2.91 1.96 -18.50
N LEU A 149 -3.88 1.09 -18.79
CA LEU A 149 -5.30 1.45 -18.82
C LEU A 149 -5.84 1.85 -17.44
N HIS A 150 -5.43 1.19 -16.36
CA HIS A 150 -5.78 1.63 -14.99
C HIS A 150 -5.20 2.99 -14.60
N ILE A 151 -4.02 3.35 -15.12
CA ILE A 151 -3.45 4.69 -14.94
C ILE A 151 -4.29 5.74 -15.69
N LEU A 152 -5.06 5.32 -16.69
CA LEU A 152 -5.87 6.17 -17.57
C LEU A 152 -7.38 6.17 -17.23
N GLU A 153 -7.90 5.11 -16.60
CA GLU A 153 -9.33 4.91 -16.28
C GLU A 153 -9.75 5.46 -14.91
N GLN A 154 -8.79 5.74 -14.02
CA GLN A 154 -9.07 6.49 -12.79
C GLN A 154 -9.52 7.94 -13.07
N ASP A 155 -9.42 8.36 -14.33
CA ASP A 155 -9.87 9.62 -14.87
C ASP A 155 -11.03 9.38 -15.86
N ASP A 156 -12.24 9.82 -15.49
CA ASP A 156 -13.51 9.75 -16.25
C ASP A 156 -13.34 9.71 -17.80
N PRO A 157 -13.93 8.77 -18.56
CA PRO A 157 -13.74 8.64 -20.01
C PRO A 157 -14.17 9.88 -20.82
N LYS A 158 -15.04 10.76 -20.30
CA LYS A 158 -15.32 12.07 -20.92
C LYS A 158 -14.18 13.08 -20.72
N SER A 159 -13.38 12.90 -19.67
CA SER A 159 -12.16 13.66 -19.41
C SER A 159 -11.01 13.26 -20.34
N PHE A 160 -11.01 12.06 -20.94
CA PHE A 160 -9.95 11.57 -21.85
C PHE A 160 -9.88 12.37 -23.16
N SER A 161 -11.02 12.60 -23.81
CA SER A 161 -11.11 13.44 -25.02
C SER A 161 -10.82 14.90 -24.70
N ARG A 162 -11.31 15.39 -23.55
CA ARG A 162 -11.06 16.75 -23.06
C ARG A 162 -9.60 16.95 -22.67
N ARG A 163 -8.91 15.96 -22.09
CA ARG A 163 -7.47 15.99 -21.76
C ARG A 163 -6.56 15.69 -22.93
N ARG A 164 -6.98 15.00 -23.99
CA ARG A 164 -6.15 14.92 -25.21
C ARG A 164 -6.16 16.26 -25.94
N ALA A 165 -7.31 16.92 -26.01
CA ALA A 165 -7.42 18.30 -26.47
C ALA A 165 -6.71 19.29 -25.53
N LEU A 166 -6.84 19.11 -24.20
CA LEU A 166 -6.10 19.88 -23.20
C LEU A 166 -4.62 19.51 -23.16
N ALA A 167 -4.14 18.30 -23.49
CA ALA A 167 -2.74 17.90 -23.38
C ALA A 167 -1.89 18.61 -24.43
N THR A 168 -2.46 18.80 -25.62
CA THR A 168 -1.90 19.66 -26.66
C THR A 168 -1.86 21.14 -26.23
N LEU A 169 -2.76 21.56 -25.33
CA LEU A 169 -2.80 22.90 -24.71
C LEU A 169 -2.05 23.02 -23.35
N GLN A 170 -1.83 21.92 -22.62
CA GLN A 170 -1.35 21.84 -21.23
C GLN A 170 0.17 21.67 -21.14
N LEU A 171 0.84 21.42 -22.28
CA LEU A 171 2.27 21.73 -22.39
C LEU A 171 2.57 23.23 -22.08
N ALA A 172 1.55 24.10 -21.99
CA ALA A 172 1.71 25.50 -21.63
C ALA A 172 2.02 25.77 -20.14
N SER A 173 1.76 24.83 -19.21
CA SER A 173 2.06 25.09 -17.79
C SER A 173 3.49 24.67 -17.42
N PRO A 174 4.31 25.55 -16.81
CA PRO A 174 5.69 25.23 -16.43
C PRO A 174 5.79 24.01 -15.49
N ALA A 175 4.76 23.76 -14.68
CA ALA A 175 4.71 22.62 -13.77
C ALA A 175 4.55 21.28 -14.50
N ALA A 176 3.68 21.20 -15.52
CA ALA A 176 3.48 19.98 -16.30
C ALA A 176 4.72 19.63 -17.14
N TYR A 177 5.39 20.63 -17.73
CA TYR A 177 6.64 20.43 -18.47
C TYR A 177 7.73 19.81 -17.58
N ARG A 178 7.87 20.29 -16.33
CA ARG A 178 8.83 19.75 -15.36
C ARG A 178 8.49 18.33 -14.94
N ALA A 179 7.23 18.05 -14.62
CA ALA A 179 6.80 16.71 -14.26
C ALA A 179 7.10 15.71 -15.40
N GLN A 180 6.86 16.12 -16.64
CA GLN A 180 7.21 15.32 -17.82
C GLN A 180 8.72 15.11 -17.97
N ARG A 181 9.55 16.14 -17.75
CA ARG A 181 11.01 16.03 -17.80
C ARG A 181 11.57 15.12 -16.71
N VAL A 182 11.04 15.22 -15.49
CA VAL A 182 11.41 14.32 -14.38
C VAL A 182 10.99 12.89 -14.71
N LYS A 183 9.77 12.69 -15.24
CA LYS A 183 9.29 11.38 -15.71
C LYS A 183 10.22 10.81 -16.78
N GLU A 184 10.55 11.59 -17.80
CA GLU A 184 11.45 11.17 -18.89
C GLU A 184 12.85 10.81 -18.37
N LEU A 185 13.39 11.59 -17.41
CA LEU A 185 14.67 11.30 -16.78
C LEU A 185 14.63 9.99 -15.97
N LEU A 186 13.56 9.78 -15.19
CA LEU A 186 13.32 8.55 -14.44
C LEU A 186 13.11 7.33 -15.36
N GLU A 187 12.50 7.52 -16.53
CA GLU A 187 12.23 6.44 -17.48
C GLU A 187 13.42 6.12 -18.40
N THR A 188 14.23 7.11 -18.74
CA THR A 188 15.35 6.93 -19.66
C THR A 188 16.62 6.46 -18.94
N SER A 189 16.84 6.95 -17.72
CA SER A 189 18.09 6.73 -17.00
C SER A 189 18.07 5.47 -16.13
N LYS A 190 18.72 4.41 -16.63
CA LYS A 190 18.99 3.18 -15.86
C LYS A 190 19.64 3.43 -14.49
N PRO A 191 20.70 4.25 -14.35
CA PRO A 191 21.32 4.46 -13.03
C PRO A 191 20.36 5.13 -12.05
N VAL A 192 19.50 6.05 -12.50
CA VAL A 192 18.52 6.69 -11.61
C VAL A 192 17.48 5.70 -11.11
N ARG A 193 16.96 4.82 -11.97
CA ARG A 193 16.04 3.74 -11.55
C ARG A 193 16.67 2.82 -10.51
N ILE A 194 17.92 2.42 -10.75
CA ILE A 194 18.68 1.56 -9.83
C ILE A 194 18.92 2.29 -8.51
N SER A 195 19.37 3.55 -8.54
CA SER A 195 19.59 4.35 -7.34
C SER A 195 18.32 4.54 -6.53
N LEU A 196 17.19 4.85 -7.18
CA LEU A 196 15.91 5.05 -6.52
C LEU A 196 15.44 3.76 -5.84
N PHE A 197 15.59 2.61 -6.50
CA PHE A 197 15.29 1.31 -5.92
C PHE A 197 16.23 0.95 -4.74
N LEU A 198 17.55 1.17 -4.89
CA LEU A 198 18.52 0.92 -3.83
C LEU A 198 18.25 1.82 -2.61
N LEU A 199 17.87 3.07 -2.83
CA LEU A 199 17.50 4.01 -1.78
C LEU A 199 16.27 3.53 -1.01
N THR A 200 15.24 3.04 -1.72
CA THR A 200 14.06 2.45 -1.09
C THR A 200 14.40 1.21 -0.28
N ILE A 201 15.20 0.28 -0.82
CA ILE A 201 15.62 -0.92 -0.09
C ILE A 201 16.44 -0.56 1.15
N LEU A 202 17.35 0.43 1.04
CA LEU A 202 18.14 0.88 2.17
C LEU A 202 17.23 1.42 3.28
N ALA A 203 16.26 2.27 2.93
CA ALA A 203 15.32 2.80 3.91
C ALA A 203 14.43 1.71 4.53
N THR A 204 13.93 0.74 3.76
CA THR A 204 13.13 -0.35 4.34
C THR A 204 13.96 -1.23 5.27
N ALA A 205 15.22 -1.53 4.92
CA ALA A 205 16.14 -2.25 5.80
C ALA A 205 16.44 -1.47 7.09
N MET A 206 16.60 -0.16 6.99
CA MET A 206 16.78 0.72 8.15
C MET A 206 15.55 0.80 9.04
N VAL A 207 14.33 0.88 8.48
CA VAL A 207 13.10 0.85 9.28
C VAL A 207 12.97 -0.47 10.05
N ILE A 208 13.36 -1.60 9.46
CA ILE A 208 13.37 -2.90 10.15
C ILE A 208 14.43 -2.92 11.27
N SER A 209 15.62 -2.36 11.02
CA SER A 209 16.66 -2.20 12.03
C SER A 209 16.18 -1.32 13.20
N ASP A 210 15.45 -0.25 12.89
CA ASP A 210 14.85 0.65 13.86
C ASP A 210 13.85 -0.06 14.78
N ALA A 211 12.98 -0.88 14.20
CA ALA A 211 12.03 -1.71 14.93
C ALA A 211 12.70 -2.76 15.86
N CYS A 212 13.97 -3.09 15.64
CA CYS A 212 14.75 -3.92 16.58
C CYS A 212 15.20 -3.13 17.82
N LEU A 213 15.46 -1.82 17.67
CA LEU A 213 16.08 -0.98 18.69
C LEU A 213 15.05 -0.27 19.56
N THR A 214 13.92 0.17 18.99
CA THR A 214 12.89 0.90 19.72
C THR A 214 12.37 0.15 20.95
N PRO A 215 12.09 -1.18 20.89
CA PRO A 215 11.69 -1.91 22.08
C PRO A 215 12.78 -1.97 23.15
N ALA A 216 14.05 -2.10 22.73
CA ALA A 216 15.18 -2.13 23.65
C ALA A 216 15.35 -0.79 24.40
N ILE A 217 15.36 0.34 23.69
CA ILE A 217 15.58 1.65 24.31
C ILE A 217 14.37 2.09 25.16
N SER A 218 13.15 1.93 24.66
CA SER A 218 11.95 2.40 25.35
C SER A 218 11.70 1.63 26.65
N VAL A 219 11.73 0.29 26.60
CA VAL A 219 11.50 -0.56 27.77
C VAL A 219 12.66 -0.45 28.77
N LEU A 220 13.92 -0.39 28.31
CA LEU A 220 15.06 -0.19 29.21
C LEU A 220 14.99 1.17 29.92
N SER A 221 14.56 2.23 29.23
CA SER A 221 14.39 3.57 29.83
C SER A 221 13.26 3.59 30.86
N ALA A 222 12.14 2.91 30.59
CA ALA A 222 11.04 2.80 31.55
C ALA A 222 11.48 2.03 32.81
N VAL A 223 12.08 0.84 32.66
CA VAL A 223 12.53 0.01 33.79
C VAL A 223 13.68 0.67 34.57
N GLY A 224 14.50 1.48 33.91
CA GLY A 224 15.58 2.26 34.53
C GLY A 224 15.13 3.12 35.72
N GLY A 225 13.85 3.54 35.74
CA GLY A 225 13.25 4.24 36.87
C GLY A 225 13.27 3.49 38.19
N LEU A 226 13.41 2.16 38.17
CA LEU A 226 13.45 1.35 39.37
C LEU A 226 14.67 1.66 40.25
N LYS A 227 15.77 2.17 39.67
CA LYS A 227 16.96 2.63 40.42
C LYS A 227 16.61 3.72 41.44
N GLU A 228 15.55 4.47 41.20
CA GLU A 228 15.15 5.58 42.06
C GLU A 228 14.60 5.14 43.41
N LYS A 229 13.84 4.04 43.44
CA LYS A 229 13.24 3.49 44.68
C LYS A 229 13.98 2.29 45.23
N ALA A 230 14.77 1.63 44.41
CA ALA A 230 15.59 0.48 44.79
C ALA A 230 17.03 0.68 44.29
N PRO A 231 17.82 1.56 44.92
CA PRO A 231 19.20 1.87 44.51
C PRO A 231 20.17 0.68 44.68
N HIS A 232 19.77 -0.37 45.38
CA HIS A 232 20.54 -1.61 45.55
C HIS A 232 20.51 -2.52 44.32
N LEU A 233 19.60 -2.28 43.36
CA LEU A 233 19.55 -3.06 42.12
C LEU A 233 20.73 -2.72 41.22
N THR A 234 21.44 -3.76 40.78
CA THR A 234 22.53 -3.58 39.81
C THR A 234 21.97 -3.28 38.42
N THR A 235 22.78 -2.62 37.56
CA THR A 235 22.41 -2.38 36.16
C THR A 235 22.11 -3.69 35.43
N ASP A 236 22.81 -4.78 35.76
CA ASP A 236 22.58 -6.10 35.17
C ASP A 236 21.21 -6.67 35.56
N GLN A 237 20.77 -6.50 36.81
CA GLN A 237 19.43 -6.93 37.24
C GLN A 237 18.33 -6.19 36.48
N ILE A 238 18.49 -4.89 36.25
CA ILE A 238 17.55 -4.07 35.46
C ILE A 238 17.49 -4.55 34.01
N VAL A 239 18.64 -4.82 33.41
CA VAL A 239 18.73 -5.36 32.04
C VAL A 239 17.98 -6.69 31.93
N TRP A 240 18.13 -7.60 32.90
CA TRP A 240 17.39 -8.87 32.89
C TRP A 240 15.89 -8.72 33.10
N ILE A 241 15.44 -7.75 33.92
CA ILE A 241 14.02 -7.39 34.04
C ILE A 241 13.50 -6.88 32.69
N THR A 242 14.24 -6.01 32.02
CA THR A 242 13.91 -5.53 30.67
C THR A 242 13.80 -6.68 29.67
N VAL A 243 14.76 -7.61 29.65
CA VAL A 243 14.72 -8.79 28.78
C VAL A 243 13.48 -9.64 29.05
N ALA A 244 13.10 -9.86 30.30
CA ALA A 244 11.88 -10.59 30.64
C ALA A 244 10.62 -9.90 30.09
N ILE A 245 10.55 -8.57 30.19
CA ILE A 245 9.44 -7.78 29.61
C ILE A 245 9.45 -7.87 28.09
N LEU A 246 10.61 -7.80 27.43
CA LEU A 246 10.73 -7.95 25.97
C LEU A 246 10.26 -9.34 25.51
N VAL A 247 10.67 -10.41 26.17
CA VAL A 247 10.21 -11.77 25.85
C VAL A 247 8.69 -11.89 26.00
N ALA A 248 8.12 -11.31 27.05
CA ALA A 248 6.67 -11.26 27.24
C ALA A 248 5.98 -10.46 26.11
N LEU A 249 6.49 -9.27 25.79
CA LEU A 249 6.00 -8.42 24.71
C LEU A 249 5.96 -9.19 23.38
N PHE A 250 7.08 -9.80 22.97
CA PHE A 250 7.18 -10.53 21.70
C PHE A 250 6.37 -11.84 21.69
N SER A 251 6.10 -12.43 22.85
CA SER A 251 5.24 -13.63 22.96
C SER A 251 3.76 -13.30 22.78
N VAL A 252 3.32 -12.12 23.19
CA VAL A 252 1.91 -11.68 23.11
C VAL A 252 1.53 -11.21 21.70
N GLN A 253 2.50 -10.87 20.83
CA GLN A 253 2.23 -10.34 19.48
C GLN A 253 1.35 -11.25 18.60
N ARG A 254 1.36 -12.57 18.84
CA ARG A 254 0.53 -13.54 18.09
C ARG A 254 -0.97 -13.31 18.22
N PHE A 255 -1.41 -12.66 19.29
CA PHE A 255 -2.83 -12.40 19.53
C PHE A 255 -3.35 -11.21 18.70
N GLY A 256 -2.47 -10.51 17.99
CA GLY A 256 -2.83 -9.39 17.12
C GLY A 256 -3.27 -8.15 17.89
N THR A 257 -3.47 -7.06 17.15
CA THR A 257 -3.93 -5.75 17.66
C THR A 257 -5.44 -5.56 17.48
N ASP A 258 -6.19 -6.62 17.18
CA ASP A 258 -7.56 -6.61 16.68
C ASP A 258 -8.56 -5.84 17.57
N LYS A 259 -8.40 -5.92 18.89
CA LYS A 259 -9.22 -5.20 19.88
C LYS A 259 -8.41 -4.24 20.74
N VAL A 260 -7.11 -4.16 20.50
CA VAL A 260 -6.18 -3.60 21.47
C VAL A 260 -6.04 -2.08 21.35
N GLY A 261 -6.28 -1.50 20.16
CA GLY A 261 -6.29 -0.04 20.00
C GLY A 261 -7.28 0.69 20.92
N TYR A 262 -8.44 0.08 21.23
CA TYR A 262 -9.40 0.61 22.19
C TYR A 262 -8.93 0.50 23.65
N PHE A 263 -8.11 -0.51 23.97
CA PHE A 263 -7.54 -0.69 25.30
C PHE A 263 -6.27 0.16 25.51
N PHE A 264 -5.47 0.31 24.46
CA PHE A 264 -4.24 1.11 24.48
C PHE A 264 -4.52 2.61 24.50
N ALA A 265 -5.59 3.08 23.84
CA ALA A 265 -5.92 4.50 23.81
C ALA A 265 -6.12 5.12 25.22
N PRO A 266 -6.91 4.54 26.14
CA PRO A 266 -6.99 5.02 27.52
C PRO A 266 -5.64 5.08 28.23
N VAL A 267 -4.78 4.07 28.05
CA VAL A 267 -3.46 4.00 28.71
C VAL A 267 -2.56 5.12 28.21
N ILE A 268 -2.48 5.33 26.89
CA ILE A 268 -1.66 6.39 26.31
C ILE A 268 -2.23 7.77 26.63
N ILE A 269 -3.56 7.95 26.63
CA ILE A 269 -4.17 9.23 27.04
C ILE A 269 -3.83 9.53 28.49
N LEU A 270 -3.96 8.54 29.39
CA LEU A 270 -3.60 8.71 30.79
C LEU A 270 -2.11 9.03 30.95
N TRP A 271 -1.24 8.36 30.20
CA TRP A 271 0.19 8.66 30.14
C TRP A 271 0.46 10.11 29.68
N LEU A 272 -0.14 10.54 28.56
CA LEU A 272 0.03 11.90 28.02
C LEU A 272 -0.46 12.98 29.00
N LEU A 273 -1.63 12.77 29.60
CA LEU A 273 -2.17 13.67 30.64
C LEU A 273 -1.26 13.70 31.87
N LEU A 274 -0.70 12.56 32.28
CA LEU A 274 0.20 12.47 33.41
C LEU A 274 1.51 13.21 33.18
N ILE A 275 2.19 12.98 32.04
CA ILE A 275 3.45 13.69 31.74
C ILE A 275 3.21 15.19 31.52
N GLY A 276 2.08 15.57 30.91
CA GLY A 276 1.69 16.96 30.75
C GLY A 276 1.41 17.63 32.10
N GLY A 277 0.68 16.95 32.99
CA GLY A 277 0.37 17.41 34.35
C GLY A 277 1.62 17.54 35.24
N VAL A 278 2.52 16.56 35.20
CA VAL A 278 3.82 16.64 35.89
C VAL A 278 4.67 17.77 35.30
N GLY A 279 4.61 17.98 33.98
CA GLY A 279 5.25 19.10 33.30
C GLY A 279 4.78 20.46 33.84
N VAL A 280 3.46 20.67 33.91
CA VAL A 280 2.84 21.89 34.48
C VAL A 280 3.21 22.06 35.94
N TYR A 281 3.14 21.00 36.74
CA TYR A 281 3.54 21.03 38.15
C TYR A 281 4.98 21.51 38.32
N ASN A 282 5.90 20.97 37.51
CA ASN A 282 7.31 21.34 37.61
C ASN A 282 7.57 22.78 37.15
N LEU A 283 6.83 23.25 36.15
CA LEU A 283 6.93 24.62 35.69
C LEU A 283 6.50 25.63 36.77
N VAL A 284 5.42 25.33 37.50
CA VAL A 284 4.92 26.18 38.59
C VAL A 284 5.82 26.10 39.82
N LYS A 285 6.31 24.91 40.18
CA LYS A 285 7.09 24.68 41.40
C LYS A 285 8.56 25.08 41.28
N HIS A 286 9.19 24.81 40.13
CA HIS A 286 10.61 24.98 39.97
C HIS A 286 10.94 26.31 39.30
N ASP A 287 10.60 26.51 38.02
CA ASP A 287 10.90 27.77 37.32
C ASP A 287 10.05 27.97 36.05
N ILE A 288 9.15 28.96 36.09
CA ILE A 288 8.34 29.36 34.93
C ILE A 288 9.14 30.14 33.88
N GLY A 289 10.31 30.67 34.26
CA GLY A 289 11.23 31.38 33.36
C GLY A 289 11.75 30.51 32.22
N VAL A 290 11.60 29.18 32.32
CA VAL A 290 11.93 28.23 31.26
C VAL A 290 11.11 28.44 29.98
N LEU A 291 9.91 29.03 30.07
CA LEU A 291 9.10 29.39 28.90
C LEU A 291 9.77 30.41 27.98
N ARG A 292 10.83 31.10 28.42
CA ARG A 292 11.64 31.95 27.53
C ARG A 292 12.26 31.15 26.38
N ALA A 293 12.40 29.83 26.49
CA ALA A 293 12.89 28.94 25.44
C ALA A 293 12.05 28.97 24.14
N PHE A 294 10.82 29.48 24.17
CA PHE A 294 10.05 29.77 22.94
C PHE A 294 10.70 30.84 22.05
N ASN A 295 11.66 31.61 22.58
CA ASN A 295 12.46 32.53 21.78
C ASN A 295 13.66 31.79 21.14
N PRO A 296 13.78 31.74 19.80
CA PRO A 296 14.85 31.00 19.13
C PRO A 296 16.25 31.58 19.37
N LYS A 297 16.35 32.80 19.93
CA LYS A 297 17.63 33.40 20.36
C LYS A 297 18.43 32.47 21.27
N TYR A 298 17.77 31.70 22.14
CA TYR A 298 18.45 30.79 23.06
C TYR A 298 19.18 29.65 22.34
N ILE A 299 18.75 29.27 21.13
CA ILE A 299 19.48 28.34 20.27
C ILE A 299 20.83 28.95 19.87
N ALA A 300 20.81 30.17 19.35
CA ALA A 300 22.03 30.86 18.91
C ALA A 300 23.01 31.07 20.07
N ASP A 301 22.50 31.46 21.24
CA ASP A 301 23.30 31.63 22.45
C ASP A 301 23.92 30.30 22.92
N TYR A 302 23.16 29.19 22.86
CA TYR A 302 23.66 27.86 23.22
C TYR A 302 24.81 27.39 22.31
N PHE A 303 24.66 27.52 20.99
CA PHE A 303 25.73 27.19 20.05
C PHE A 303 26.94 28.11 20.22
N ARG A 304 26.73 29.40 20.51
CA ARG A 304 27.82 30.35 20.75
C ARG A 304 28.63 30.01 22.01
N ARG A 305 27.95 29.58 23.09
CA ARG A 305 28.59 29.19 24.36
C ARG A 305 29.33 27.86 24.26
N ASN A 306 28.65 26.82 23.78
CA ASN A 306 29.13 25.44 23.87
C ASN A 306 29.82 24.92 22.62
N LYS A 307 29.69 25.60 21.47
CA LYS A 307 30.37 25.30 20.20
C LYS A 307 30.25 23.81 19.82
N LYS A 308 31.32 23.03 20.01
CA LYS A 308 31.38 21.60 19.68
C LYS A 308 30.45 20.76 20.56
N ASP A 309 30.30 21.11 21.83
CA ASP A 309 29.44 20.35 22.75
C ASP A 309 27.96 20.53 22.38
N ALA A 310 27.57 21.74 21.95
CA ALA A 310 26.24 22.00 21.41
C ALA A 310 25.97 21.16 20.15
N TRP A 311 26.95 21.06 19.26
CA TRP A 311 26.86 20.20 18.08
C TRP A 311 26.66 18.73 18.44
N ILE A 312 27.45 18.19 19.37
CA ILE A 312 27.35 16.79 19.83
C ILE A 312 25.99 16.52 20.52
N SER A 313 25.45 17.51 21.23
CA SER A 313 24.16 17.40 21.92
C SER A 313 22.96 17.20 20.99
N LEU A 314 23.06 17.61 19.71
CA LEU A 314 22.00 17.41 18.72
C LEU A 314 21.62 15.93 18.55
N GLY A 315 22.57 14.99 18.72
CA GLY A 315 22.27 13.56 18.67
C GLY A 315 21.32 13.09 19.78
N GLY A 316 21.38 13.71 20.97
CA GLY A 316 20.41 13.44 22.04
C GLY A 316 19.07 14.12 21.80
N ILE A 317 19.07 15.32 21.20
CA ILE A 317 17.85 16.07 20.86
C ILE A 317 17.05 15.35 19.77
N LEU A 318 17.74 14.70 18.82
CA LEU A 318 17.14 13.90 17.76
C LEU A 318 16.06 12.93 18.28
N LEU A 319 16.32 12.32 19.42
CA LEU A 319 15.49 11.32 20.08
C LEU A 319 14.10 11.86 20.48
N CYS A 320 13.85 13.16 20.41
CA CYS A 320 12.53 13.73 20.70
C CYS A 320 11.53 13.57 19.54
N PHE A 321 12.01 13.35 18.32
CA PHE A 321 11.18 13.16 17.13
C PHE A 321 11.38 11.79 16.46
N THR A 322 12.13 10.88 17.10
CA THR A 322 12.15 9.46 16.72
C THR A 322 10.75 8.87 16.90
N GLY A 323 10.24 8.16 15.89
CA GLY A 323 8.88 7.62 15.84
C GLY A 323 7.93 8.32 14.85
N THR A 324 8.31 9.46 14.25
CA THR A 324 7.49 10.08 13.20
C THR A 324 7.44 9.28 11.89
N GLU A 325 8.47 8.47 11.63
CA GLU A 325 8.48 7.56 10.47
C GLU A 325 7.45 6.43 10.66
N ALA A 326 7.32 5.90 11.88
CA ALA A 326 6.26 4.94 12.23
C ALA A 326 4.87 5.56 11.98
N LEU A 327 4.67 6.80 12.43
CA LEU A 327 3.46 7.57 12.19
C LEU A 327 3.12 7.70 10.71
N PHE A 328 4.14 7.85 9.85
CA PHE A 328 3.93 7.93 8.41
C PHE A 328 3.64 6.58 7.78
N ALA A 329 4.37 5.52 8.17
CA ALA A 329 4.16 4.17 7.66
C ALA A 329 2.79 3.59 8.04
N ASP A 330 2.29 3.88 9.24
CA ASP A 330 1.01 3.40 9.78
C ASP A 330 -0.20 4.28 9.40
N LEU A 331 -0.09 5.11 8.36
CA LEU A 331 -1.21 5.95 7.91
C LEU A 331 -2.44 5.14 7.45
N GLY A 332 -2.22 3.91 6.93
CA GLY A 332 -3.26 3.05 6.36
C GLY A 332 -4.46 2.72 7.26
N TYR A 333 -4.31 2.91 8.58
CA TYR A 333 -5.34 2.58 9.57
C TYR A 333 -6.25 3.77 9.92
N PHE A 334 -5.81 5.00 9.67
CA PHE A 334 -6.43 6.19 10.24
C PHE A 334 -6.58 7.32 9.24
N SER A 335 -7.63 8.13 9.38
CA SER A 335 -7.79 9.30 8.52
C SER A 335 -6.82 10.41 8.91
N ILE A 336 -6.25 11.09 7.90
CA ILE A 336 -5.31 12.21 8.08
C ILE A 336 -5.86 13.26 9.08
N ARG A 337 -7.15 13.58 8.99
CA ARG A 337 -7.79 14.57 9.89
C ARG A 337 -7.81 14.10 11.34
N SER A 338 -8.04 12.81 11.58
CA SER A 338 -8.01 12.24 12.93
C SER A 338 -6.62 12.38 13.53
N ILE A 339 -5.59 12.01 12.75
CA ILE A 339 -4.19 12.15 13.16
C ILE A 339 -3.85 13.61 13.44
N GLN A 340 -4.20 14.55 12.56
CA GLN A 340 -3.92 15.98 12.77
C GLN A 340 -4.55 16.52 14.06
N LEU A 341 -5.78 16.11 14.37
CA LEU A 341 -6.49 16.53 15.57
C LEU A 341 -5.85 15.94 16.84
N SER A 342 -5.69 14.61 16.90
CA SER A 342 -5.14 13.95 18.09
C SER A 342 -3.65 14.26 18.31
N PHE A 343 -2.89 14.47 17.24
CA PHE A 343 -1.49 14.85 17.32
C PHE A 343 -1.36 16.27 17.87
N GLY A 344 -2.07 17.23 17.27
CA GLY A 344 -1.99 18.65 17.63
C GLY A 344 -2.55 19.00 19.00
N PHE A 345 -3.67 18.39 19.40
CA PHE A 345 -4.32 18.72 20.68
C PHE A 345 -4.03 17.71 21.79
N GLY A 346 -3.53 16.51 21.47
CA GLY A 346 -3.20 15.47 22.46
C GLY A 346 -1.70 15.38 22.71
N LEU A 347 -0.95 14.93 21.70
CA LEU A 347 0.46 14.57 21.85
C LEU A 347 1.36 15.79 22.07
N VAL A 348 1.32 16.77 21.15
CA VAL A 348 2.24 17.91 21.16
C VAL A 348 2.20 18.71 22.46
N PRO A 349 1.04 19.17 22.98
CA PRO A 349 1.02 19.93 24.21
C PRO A 349 1.57 19.11 25.39
N SER A 350 1.20 17.83 25.49
CA SER A 350 1.63 16.96 26.59
C SER A 350 3.14 16.75 26.62
N VAL A 351 3.73 16.43 25.47
CA VAL A 351 5.17 16.15 25.34
C VAL A 351 6.01 17.42 25.50
N LEU A 352 5.60 18.55 24.91
CA LEU A 352 6.31 19.82 25.08
C LEU A 352 6.23 20.33 26.52
N LEU A 353 5.09 20.16 27.21
CA LEU A 353 4.97 20.48 28.63
C LEU A 353 5.88 19.58 29.50
N ALA A 354 5.99 18.29 29.18
CA ALA A 354 6.90 17.39 29.86
C ALA A 354 8.36 17.87 29.73
N TYR A 355 8.80 18.23 28.51
CA TYR A 355 10.15 18.77 28.29
C TYR A 355 10.40 20.09 28.99
N ALA A 356 9.42 21.00 29.00
CA ALA A 356 9.51 22.27 29.71
C ALA A 356 9.60 22.07 31.23
N GLY A 357 8.80 21.15 31.78
CA GLY A 357 8.85 20.81 33.21
C GLY A 357 10.16 20.16 33.63
N GLN A 358 10.72 19.27 32.81
CA GLN A 358 12.05 18.68 33.05
C GLN A 358 13.15 19.73 33.03
N ALA A 359 13.12 20.69 32.10
CA ALA A 359 14.06 21.81 32.09
C ALA A 359 13.89 22.71 33.33
N ALA A 360 12.65 22.96 33.78
CA ALA A 360 12.39 23.73 34.99
C ALA A 360 12.97 23.06 36.23
N PHE A 361 12.83 21.73 36.34
CA PHE A 361 13.45 20.94 37.41
C PHE A 361 14.98 21.00 37.37
N LEU A 362 15.59 20.73 36.20
CA LEU A 362 17.05 20.72 36.03
C LEU A 362 17.71 22.08 36.25
N ARG A 363 16.96 23.18 36.13
CA ARG A 363 17.49 24.50 36.46
C ARG A 363 17.82 24.66 37.94
N LYS A 364 17.14 23.91 38.82
CA LYS A 364 17.40 23.87 40.27
C LYS A 364 18.32 22.70 40.66
N TYR A 365 18.24 21.58 39.96
CA TYR A 365 18.99 20.36 40.25
C TYR A 365 19.77 19.87 39.01
N PRO A 366 20.79 20.62 38.55
CA PRO A 366 21.51 20.32 37.31
C PRO A 366 22.31 19.00 37.35
N GLU A 367 22.61 18.48 38.53
CA GLU A 367 23.32 17.21 38.77
C GLU A 367 22.46 15.96 38.51
N GLU A 368 21.13 16.07 38.51
CA GLU A 368 20.22 14.92 38.44
C GLU A 368 19.80 14.50 37.01
N VAL A 369 20.58 14.86 35.97
CA VAL A 369 20.24 14.64 34.55
C VAL A 369 19.94 13.18 34.19
N ALA A 370 20.68 12.23 34.79
CA ALA A 370 20.58 10.82 34.43
C ALA A 370 19.18 10.22 34.71
N ASN A 371 18.50 10.70 35.75
CA ASN A 371 17.19 10.19 36.19
C ASN A 371 16.12 11.31 36.23
N THR A 372 16.30 12.40 35.47
CA THR A 372 15.47 13.61 35.51
C THR A 372 13.98 13.31 35.49
N PHE A 373 13.53 12.42 34.59
CA PHE A 373 12.11 12.13 34.41
C PHE A 373 11.47 11.67 35.73
N TYR A 374 12.05 10.66 36.37
CA TYR A 374 11.53 10.08 37.61
C TYR A 374 11.77 10.99 38.83
N ARG A 375 12.92 11.67 38.90
CA ARG A 375 13.24 12.63 39.97
C ARG A 375 12.36 13.86 39.97
N SER A 376 12.01 14.35 38.79
CA SER A 376 11.11 15.49 38.62
C SER A 376 9.63 15.15 38.89
N THR A 377 9.29 13.87 39.05
CA THR A 377 7.91 13.45 39.34
C THR A 377 7.62 13.55 40.84
N PRO A 378 6.45 14.09 41.26
CA PRO A 378 6.05 14.08 42.66
C PRO A 378 6.09 12.68 43.28
N THR A 379 6.54 12.55 44.52
CA THR A 379 6.73 11.26 45.19
C THR A 379 5.46 10.39 45.23
N VAL A 380 4.29 11.00 45.38
CA VAL A 380 2.98 10.34 45.38
C VAL A 380 2.63 9.74 44.01
N LEU A 381 3.06 10.39 42.92
CA LEU A 381 2.77 9.97 41.56
C LEU A 381 3.82 9.01 40.98
N PHE A 382 4.91 8.73 41.69
CA PHE A 382 6.00 7.88 41.19
C PHE A 382 5.51 6.51 40.69
N TRP A 383 4.78 5.75 41.52
CA TRP A 383 4.33 4.41 41.17
C TRP A 383 3.33 4.40 40.00
N PRO A 384 2.29 5.27 39.98
CA PRO A 384 1.45 5.45 38.79
C PRO A 384 2.26 5.77 37.53
N THR A 385 3.20 6.72 37.60
CA THR A 385 4.05 7.10 36.47
C THR A 385 4.93 5.94 36.00
N PHE A 386 5.53 5.19 36.92
CA PHE A 386 6.38 4.05 36.58
C PHE A 386 5.63 2.93 35.86
N VAL A 387 4.45 2.54 36.36
CA VAL A 387 3.61 1.52 35.72
C VAL A 387 3.13 1.98 34.35
N LEU A 388 2.70 3.24 34.24
CA LEU A 388 2.26 3.80 32.96
C LEU A 388 3.41 3.99 31.98
N ALA A 389 4.63 4.28 32.44
CA ALA A 389 5.81 4.36 31.58
C ALA A 389 6.11 3.00 30.94
N ILE A 390 6.10 1.90 31.73
CA ILE A 390 6.28 0.54 31.20
C ILE A 390 5.17 0.21 30.19
N ALA A 391 3.91 0.49 30.53
CA ALA A 391 2.80 0.24 29.63
C ALA A 391 2.89 1.06 28.34
N ALA A 392 3.23 2.34 28.42
CA ALA A 392 3.41 3.22 27.27
C ALA A 392 4.59 2.78 26.38
N SER A 393 5.70 2.33 26.97
CA SER A 393 6.85 1.79 26.22
C SER A 393 6.52 0.48 25.50
N ILE A 394 5.76 -0.42 26.12
CA ILE A 394 5.25 -1.65 25.48
C ILE A 394 4.35 -1.31 24.29
N ILE A 395 3.43 -0.35 24.47
CA ILE A 395 2.52 0.10 23.41
C ILE A 395 3.29 0.80 22.28
N GLY A 396 4.23 1.68 22.60
CA GLY A 396 5.09 2.36 21.61
C GLY A 396 5.93 1.39 20.80
N SER A 397 6.47 0.36 21.45
CA SER A 397 7.20 -0.72 20.79
C SER A 397 6.34 -1.46 19.76
N GLN A 398 5.04 -1.62 20.01
CA GLN A 398 4.15 -2.34 19.10
C GLN A 398 3.85 -1.56 17.81
N ALA A 399 3.82 -0.22 17.84
CA ALA A 399 3.71 0.56 16.61
C ALA A 399 4.85 0.21 15.63
N MET A 400 6.09 0.20 16.15
CA MET A 400 7.28 -0.11 15.38
C MET A 400 7.35 -1.56 14.90
N ILE A 401 6.94 -2.53 15.74
CA ILE A 401 6.88 -3.95 15.34
C ILE A 401 5.86 -4.14 14.21
N SER A 402 4.69 -3.49 14.30
CA SER A 402 3.66 -3.52 13.25
C SER A 402 4.18 -2.91 11.93
N CYS A 403 4.87 -1.76 12.01
CA CYS A 403 5.53 -1.12 10.88
C CYS A 403 6.55 -2.05 10.20
N ALA A 404 7.32 -2.83 10.97
CA ALA A 404 8.24 -3.81 10.41
C ALA A 404 7.53 -4.96 9.67
N PHE A 405 6.41 -5.46 10.18
CA PHE A 405 5.61 -6.48 9.48
C PHE A 405 5.05 -5.94 8.16
N ALA A 406 4.51 -4.72 8.15
CA ALA A 406 4.05 -4.06 6.94
C ALA A 406 5.18 -3.88 5.92
N THR A 407 6.34 -3.41 6.36
CA THR A 407 7.51 -3.19 5.50
C THR A 407 8.01 -4.48 4.85
N ILE A 408 8.01 -5.60 5.59
CA ILE A 408 8.40 -6.91 5.04
C ILE A 408 7.35 -7.46 4.07
N SER A 409 6.06 -7.33 4.39
CA SER A 409 4.97 -7.71 3.48
C SER A 409 5.08 -6.99 2.14
N HIS A 410 5.27 -5.66 2.19
CA HIS A 410 5.44 -4.83 1.01
C HIS A 410 6.72 -5.19 0.22
N SER A 411 7.83 -5.47 0.93
CA SER A 411 9.08 -5.91 0.30
C SER A 411 8.95 -7.28 -0.39
N GLN A 412 8.14 -8.19 0.15
CA GLN A 412 7.82 -9.47 -0.48
C GLN A 412 7.00 -9.26 -1.77
N ALA A 413 6.04 -8.34 -1.78
CA ALA A 413 5.23 -8.03 -2.95
C ALA A 413 6.06 -7.54 -4.16
N LEU A 414 7.18 -6.83 -3.93
CA LEU A 414 8.13 -6.43 -4.99
C LEU A 414 9.12 -7.53 -5.40
N GLY A 415 9.04 -8.72 -4.80
CA GLY A 415 10.04 -9.77 -4.99
C GLY A 415 11.42 -9.37 -4.45
N CYS A 416 11.48 -8.50 -3.43
CA CYS A 416 12.71 -8.06 -2.78
C CYS A 416 13.01 -8.81 -1.48
N PHE A 417 12.06 -9.61 -0.97
CA PHE A 417 12.24 -10.37 0.25
C PHE A 417 11.84 -11.84 0.06
N PRO A 418 12.52 -12.79 0.74
CA PRO A 418 12.09 -14.18 0.77
C PRO A 418 10.64 -14.34 1.18
N ARG A 419 9.96 -15.37 0.64
CA ARG A 419 8.56 -15.63 1.00
C ARG A 419 8.46 -16.02 2.48
N VAL A 420 7.68 -15.26 3.25
CA VAL A 420 7.39 -15.51 4.68
C VAL A 420 5.90 -15.76 4.92
N LYS A 421 5.55 -16.37 6.07
CA LYS A 421 4.14 -16.62 6.41
C LYS A 421 3.50 -15.34 6.94
N ILE A 422 2.67 -14.71 6.13
CA ILE A 422 1.88 -13.55 6.54
C ILE A 422 0.55 -14.04 7.10
N LEU A 423 0.30 -13.81 8.39
CA LEU A 423 -0.97 -14.08 9.04
C LEU A 423 -1.70 -12.75 9.26
N HIS A 424 -2.92 -12.64 8.74
CA HIS A 424 -3.78 -11.50 9.03
C HIS A 424 -4.50 -11.76 10.35
N THR A 425 -4.29 -10.93 11.37
CA THR A 425 -4.86 -11.16 12.71
C THR A 425 -6.30 -10.70 12.83
N SER A 426 -6.78 -9.85 11.92
CA SER A 426 -8.17 -9.39 11.89
C SER A 426 -8.81 -9.63 10.53
N LYS A 427 -10.05 -10.12 10.54
CA LYS A 427 -10.91 -10.24 9.35
C LYS A 427 -11.53 -8.90 8.93
N GLN A 428 -11.57 -7.92 9.83
CA GLN A 428 -12.19 -6.61 9.60
C GLN A 428 -11.17 -5.51 9.24
N TYR A 429 -9.91 -5.64 9.67
CA TYR A 429 -8.86 -4.67 9.42
C TYR A 429 -7.65 -5.34 8.76
N GLN A 430 -7.56 -5.23 7.44
CA GLN A 430 -6.58 -5.94 6.61
C GLN A 430 -5.12 -5.49 6.84
N GLY A 431 -4.88 -4.33 7.48
CA GLY A 431 -3.51 -3.90 7.81
C GLY A 431 -2.87 -4.66 8.97
N GLN A 432 -3.63 -5.37 9.81
CA GLN A 432 -3.06 -6.03 10.99
C GLN A 432 -2.35 -7.34 10.62
N LEU A 433 -1.05 -7.22 10.41
CA LEU A 433 -0.16 -8.28 9.98
C LEU A 433 0.57 -8.88 11.18
N TYR A 434 0.67 -10.20 11.20
CA TYR A 434 1.56 -10.93 12.11
C TYR A 434 2.43 -11.88 11.29
N ILE A 435 3.74 -11.74 11.42
CA ILE A 435 4.72 -12.59 10.74
C ILE A 435 5.56 -13.29 11.82
N PRO A 436 5.27 -14.57 12.14
CA PRO A 436 5.90 -15.28 13.27
C PRO A 436 7.43 -15.30 13.20
N GLU A 437 7.99 -15.55 12.02
CA GLU A 437 9.43 -15.65 11.81
C GLU A 437 10.14 -14.31 12.04
N VAL A 438 9.55 -13.22 11.56
CA VAL A 438 10.06 -11.86 11.76
C VAL A 438 9.92 -11.45 13.22
N ASN A 439 8.79 -11.75 13.86
CA ASN A 439 8.56 -11.44 15.26
C ASN A 439 9.63 -12.07 16.16
N PHE A 440 9.97 -13.34 15.90
CA PHE A 440 11.05 -14.02 16.61
C PHE A 440 12.41 -13.36 16.37
N LEU A 441 12.73 -13.01 15.11
CA LEU A 441 13.99 -12.36 14.76
C LEU A 441 14.13 -10.98 15.44
N LEU A 442 13.08 -10.16 15.38
CA LEU A 442 13.02 -8.84 16.02
C LEU A 442 13.18 -8.96 17.54
N GLY A 443 12.46 -9.89 18.17
CA GLY A 443 12.54 -10.12 19.61
C GLY A 443 13.92 -10.60 20.07
N PHE A 444 14.53 -11.52 19.32
CA PHE A 444 15.88 -11.96 19.57
C PHE A 444 16.90 -10.81 19.44
N ALA A 445 16.81 -10.02 18.35
CA ALA A 445 17.68 -8.87 18.14
C ALA A 445 17.52 -7.82 19.26
N ALA A 446 16.30 -7.49 19.66
CA ALA A 446 16.02 -6.55 20.74
C ALA A 446 16.62 -7.02 22.08
N CYS A 447 16.52 -8.32 22.40
CA CYS A 447 17.14 -8.89 23.59
C CYS A 447 18.67 -8.81 23.54
N VAL A 448 19.29 -9.18 22.40
CA VAL A 448 20.74 -9.11 22.21
C VAL A 448 21.26 -7.68 22.35
N VAL A 449 20.60 -6.70 21.72
CA VAL A 449 20.96 -5.27 21.84
C VAL A 449 20.86 -4.81 23.29
N THR A 450 19.80 -5.19 24.00
CA THR A 450 19.61 -4.80 25.41
C THR A 450 20.73 -5.36 26.30
N VAL A 451 21.10 -6.62 26.13
CA VAL A 451 22.16 -7.29 26.92
C VAL A 451 23.55 -6.77 26.56
N ALA A 452 23.80 -6.50 25.28
CA ALA A 452 25.11 -6.05 24.80
C ALA A 452 25.44 -4.63 25.27
N PHE A 453 24.48 -3.71 25.21
CA PHE A 453 24.74 -2.28 25.47
C PHE A 453 24.43 -1.84 26.90
N LYS A 454 23.50 -2.51 27.59
CA LYS A 454 23.11 -2.29 29.00
C LYS A 454 22.64 -0.88 29.40
N THR A 455 22.82 0.13 28.55
CA THR A 455 22.61 1.55 28.85
C THR A 455 21.82 2.22 27.73
N THR A 456 20.88 3.09 28.12
CA THR A 456 19.97 3.78 27.19
C THR A 456 20.70 4.80 26.33
N VAL A 457 21.77 5.42 26.85
CA VAL A 457 22.58 6.43 26.12
C VAL A 457 23.23 5.81 24.88
N VAL A 458 23.90 4.66 25.02
CA VAL A 458 24.60 4.01 23.89
C VAL A 458 23.61 3.49 22.85
N ILE A 459 22.49 2.93 23.30
CA ILE A 459 21.42 2.47 22.40
C ILE A 459 20.80 3.66 21.65
N GLY A 460 20.57 4.80 22.33
CA GLY A 460 20.01 6.02 21.73
C GLY A 460 20.93 6.65 20.70
N GLU A 461 22.23 6.72 20.99
CA GLU A 461 23.24 7.19 20.03
C GLU A 461 23.26 6.30 18.78
N ALA A 462 23.08 5.00 18.94
CA ALA A 462 23.06 4.08 17.81
C ALA A 462 21.78 4.18 16.97
N HIS A 463 20.63 4.18 17.63
CA HIS A 463 19.31 4.32 17.03
C HIS A 463 19.19 5.60 16.20
N GLY A 464 19.75 6.72 16.66
CA GLY A 464 19.66 8.01 15.98
C GLY A 464 20.21 8.04 14.55
N ILE A 465 21.26 7.26 14.23
CA ILE A 465 21.84 7.23 12.87
C ILE A 465 20.84 6.63 11.89
N CYS A 466 20.18 5.55 12.29
CA CYS A 466 19.23 4.83 11.47
C CYS A 466 18.03 5.72 11.11
N VAL A 467 17.46 6.38 12.11
CA VAL A 467 16.27 7.24 11.94
C VAL A 467 16.58 8.44 11.03
N VAL A 468 17.70 9.15 11.25
CA VAL A 468 18.02 10.33 10.41
C VAL A 468 18.25 9.94 8.96
N LEU A 469 18.92 8.82 8.70
CA LEU A 469 19.15 8.36 7.34
C LEU A 469 17.83 8.01 6.64
N VAL A 470 16.89 7.36 7.34
CA VAL A 470 15.54 7.13 6.81
C VAL A 470 14.83 8.46 6.54
N MET A 471 14.89 9.43 7.46
CA MET A 471 14.29 10.75 7.27
C MET A 471 14.85 11.48 6.05
N LEU A 472 16.15 11.39 5.81
CA LEU A 472 16.80 11.98 4.64
C LEU A 472 16.31 11.28 3.35
N ILE A 473 16.23 9.95 3.36
CA ILE A 473 15.69 9.18 2.24
C ILE A 473 14.23 9.55 1.97
N THR A 474 13.39 9.69 2.99
CA THR A 474 12.00 10.10 2.82
C THR A 474 11.88 11.51 2.28
N THR A 475 12.75 12.45 2.69
CA THR A 475 12.83 13.80 2.10
C THR A 475 13.17 13.75 0.60
N LEU A 476 14.12 12.89 0.19
CA LEU A 476 14.47 12.69 -1.21
C LEU A 476 13.29 12.15 -2.03
N LEU A 477 12.64 11.08 -1.55
CA LEU A 477 11.50 10.47 -2.25
C LEU A 477 10.28 11.41 -2.31
N LEU A 478 9.99 12.10 -1.21
CA LEU A 478 8.89 13.05 -1.14
C LEU A 478 9.10 14.24 -2.10
N THR A 479 10.34 14.68 -2.29
CA THR A 479 10.68 15.70 -3.29
C THR A 479 10.37 15.23 -4.72
N VAL A 480 10.67 13.96 -5.05
CA VAL A 480 10.29 13.37 -6.35
C VAL A 480 8.76 13.33 -6.50
N VAL A 481 8.04 12.93 -5.46
CA VAL A 481 6.56 12.91 -5.44
C VAL A 481 5.98 14.32 -5.63
N MET A 482 6.53 15.34 -4.97
CA MET A 482 6.09 16.74 -5.12
C MET A 482 6.25 17.26 -6.56
N LEU A 483 7.32 16.86 -7.24
CA LEU A 483 7.60 17.25 -8.63
C LEU A 483 6.73 16.49 -9.63
N LEU A 484 6.57 15.18 -9.43
CA LEU A 484 5.99 14.28 -10.43
C LEU A 484 4.48 14.09 -10.27
N VAL A 485 4.00 13.91 -9.03
CA VAL A 485 2.59 13.63 -8.71
C VAL A 485 1.85 14.92 -8.37
N TRP A 486 2.33 15.70 -7.40
CA TRP A 486 1.65 16.93 -6.96
C TRP A 486 1.81 18.12 -7.92
N ARG A 487 2.82 18.06 -8.81
CA ARG A 487 3.11 19.11 -9.80
C ARG A 487 3.19 20.51 -9.17
N MET A 488 3.85 20.61 -8.01
CA MET A 488 3.97 21.88 -7.27
C MET A 488 4.89 22.90 -7.96
N ASN A 489 4.84 24.14 -7.48
CA ASN A 489 5.76 25.19 -7.90
C ASN A 489 7.20 24.86 -7.44
N VAL A 490 8.20 25.04 -8.32
CA VAL A 490 9.62 24.74 -8.05
C VAL A 490 10.14 25.48 -6.85
N TRP A 491 9.72 26.73 -6.62
CA TRP A 491 10.16 27.49 -5.45
C TRP A 491 9.70 26.84 -4.14
N CYS A 492 8.47 26.32 -4.10
CA CYS A 492 7.97 25.61 -2.92
C CYS A 492 8.70 24.27 -2.72
N VAL A 493 8.97 23.54 -3.81
CA VAL A 493 9.74 22.28 -3.74
C VAL A 493 11.19 22.53 -3.34
N ALA A 494 11.83 23.56 -3.90
CA ALA A 494 13.21 23.94 -3.58
C ALA A 494 13.33 24.43 -2.14
N LEU A 495 12.34 25.19 -1.64
CA LEU A 495 12.27 25.59 -0.24
C LEU A 495 12.11 24.38 0.67
N PHE A 496 11.18 23.47 0.37
CA PHE A 496 11.00 22.22 1.12
C PHE A 496 12.32 21.43 1.16
N PHE A 497 12.90 21.15 -0.01
CA PHE A 497 14.13 20.39 -0.13
C PHE A 497 15.28 21.07 0.63
N ALA A 498 15.49 22.37 0.44
CA ALA A 498 16.56 23.10 1.09
C ALA A 498 16.44 23.09 2.61
N VAL A 499 15.25 23.33 3.17
CA VAL A 499 15.03 23.39 4.62
C VAL A 499 15.22 22.02 5.26
N PHE A 500 14.58 20.98 4.73
CA PHE A 500 14.62 19.65 5.34
C PHE A 500 15.95 18.94 5.11
N MET A 501 16.51 18.99 3.89
CA MET A 501 17.82 18.39 3.64
C MET A 501 18.92 19.08 4.46
N ALA A 502 18.92 20.41 4.59
CA ALA A 502 19.94 21.12 5.37
C ALA A 502 19.82 20.78 6.86
N SER A 503 18.61 20.85 7.43
CA SER A 503 18.40 20.55 8.86
C SER A 503 18.69 19.08 9.20
N GLU A 504 18.26 18.13 8.36
CA GLU A 504 18.55 16.70 8.55
C GLU A 504 20.05 16.40 8.41
N SER A 505 20.74 17.06 7.49
CA SER A 505 22.19 16.92 7.34
C SER A 505 22.96 17.43 8.57
N VAL A 506 22.47 18.49 9.23
CA VAL A 506 23.02 18.98 10.51
C VAL A 506 22.86 17.95 11.61
N TYR A 507 21.70 17.30 11.72
CA TYR A 507 21.50 16.21 12.67
C TYR A 507 22.35 14.98 12.33
N LEU A 508 22.40 14.58 11.06
CA LEU A 508 23.19 13.44 10.59
C LEU A 508 24.67 13.60 10.96
N SER A 509 25.22 14.79 10.70
CA SER A 509 26.61 15.11 10.98
C SER A 509 26.94 15.18 12.47
N SER A 510 25.95 15.45 13.34
CA SER A 510 26.10 15.28 14.79
C SER A 510 26.21 13.80 15.20
N VAL A 511 25.27 12.95 14.74
CA VAL A 511 25.24 11.54 15.18
C VAL A 511 26.38 10.72 14.57
N LEU A 512 26.83 11.05 13.35
CA LEU A 512 28.01 10.42 12.73
C LEU A 512 29.29 10.61 13.54
N TYR A 513 29.39 11.67 14.37
CA TYR A 513 30.54 11.86 15.26
C TYR A 513 30.69 10.70 16.27
N LYS A 514 29.57 10.08 16.67
CA LYS A 514 29.54 8.96 17.62
C LYS A 514 29.44 7.58 16.95
N PHE A 515 29.69 7.50 15.64
CA PHE A 515 29.58 6.26 14.86
C PHE A 515 30.39 5.11 15.45
N LEU A 516 31.62 5.37 15.90
CA LEU A 516 32.51 4.36 16.50
C LEU A 516 32.09 3.92 17.92
N HIS A 517 31.23 4.68 18.60
CA HIS A 517 30.80 4.42 19.98
C HIS A 517 29.52 3.57 20.07
N GLY A 518 29.15 2.88 18.98
CA GLY A 518 27.97 2.00 18.92
C GLY A 518 27.04 2.30 17.74
N GLY A 519 27.20 3.47 17.09
CA GLY A 519 26.38 3.88 15.94
C GLY A 519 26.47 3.01 14.70
N TYR A 520 27.52 2.21 14.57
CA TYR A 520 27.67 1.28 13.46
C TYR A 520 26.70 0.09 13.53
N ILE A 521 26.17 -0.29 14.71
CA ILE A 521 25.38 -1.53 14.85
C ILE A 521 24.12 -1.51 13.98
N PRO A 522 23.25 -0.48 14.04
CA PRO A 522 22.03 -0.45 13.24
C PRO A 522 22.31 -0.38 11.74
N VAL A 523 23.43 0.25 11.37
CA VAL A 523 23.90 0.34 9.99
C VAL A 523 24.36 -1.03 9.49
N VAL A 524 25.06 -1.81 10.32
CA VAL A 524 25.46 -3.19 9.99
C VAL A 524 24.24 -4.09 9.85
N ILE A 525 23.28 -4.02 10.78
CA ILE A 525 22.01 -4.78 10.68
C ILE A 525 21.29 -4.42 9.38
N SER A 526 21.18 -3.13 9.05
CA SER A 526 20.56 -2.66 7.81
C SER A 526 21.32 -3.12 6.56
N ALA A 527 22.65 -3.11 6.58
CA ALA A 527 23.49 -3.56 5.46
C ALA A 527 23.34 -5.07 5.20
N VAL A 528 23.25 -5.88 6.26
CA VAL A 528 22.99 -7.32 6.15
C VAL A 528 21.61 -7.57 5.56
N LEU A 529 20.57 -6.90 6.06
CA LEU A 529 19.20 -7.02 5.52
C LEU A 529 19.12 -6.55 4.06
N MET A 530 19.73 -5.41 3.74
CA MET A 530 19.83 -4.91 2.37
C MET A 530 20.54 -5.89 1.43
N ALA A 531 21.63 -6.52 1.88
CA ALA A 531 22.32 -7.54 1.09
C ALA A 531 21.41 -8.75 0.80
N VAL A 532 20.66 -9.22 1.80
CA VAL A 532 19.64 -10.28 1.62
C VAL A 532 18.61 -9.86 0.58
N MET A 533 18.09 -8.63 0.68
CA MET A 533 17.08 -8.11 -0.24
C MET A 533 17.58 -7.95 -1.67
N ILE A 534 18.80 -7.43 -1.84
CA ILE A 534 19.43 -7.25 -3.15
C ILE A 534 19.71 -8.60 -3.81
N VAL A 535 20.27 -9.56 -3.06
CA VAL A 535 20.54 -10.90 -3.59
C VAL A 535 19.25 -11.57 -4.01
N TRP A 536 18.21 -11.49 -3.18
CA TRP A 536 16.90 -12.07 -3.49
C TRP A 536 16.29 -11.44 -4.74
N HIS A 537 16.24 -10.11 -4.81
CA HIS A 537 15.71 -9.39 -5.97
C HIS A 537 16.51 -9.68 -7.24
N TYR A 538 17.85 -9.70 -7.16
CA TYR A 538 18.72 -9.99 -8.29
C TYR A 538 18.42 -11.36 -8.91
N VAL A 539 18.33 -12.41 -8.08
CA VAL A 539 18.03 -13.76 -8.55
C VAL A 539 16.60 -13.85 -9.09
N HIS A 540 15.64 -13.22 -8.41
CA HIS A 540 14.25 -13.16 -8.86
C HIS A 540 14.13 -12.54 -10.27
N VAL A 541 14.74 -11.38 -10.50
CA VAL A 541 14.73 -10.70 -11.81
C VAL A 541 15.47 -11.50 -12.87
N LYS A 542 16.59 -12.14 -12.54
CA LYS A 542 17.35 -12.98 -13.49
C LYS A 542 16.59 -14.23 -13.90
N ARG A 543 15.94 -14.89 -12.94
CA ARG A 543 15.06 -16.04 -13.21
C ARG A 543 13.90 -15.63 -14.11
N TYR A 544 13.20 -14.56 -13.76
CA TYR A 544 12.08 -14.06 -14.55
C TYR A 544 12.49 -13.73 -15.99
N LYS A 545 13.64 -13.06 -16.19
CA LYS A 545 14.16 -12.77 -17.54
C LYS A 545 14.53 -14.03 -18.32
N TYR A 546 15.17 -15.00 -17.67
CA TYR A 546 15.50 -16.27 -18.31
C TYR A 546 14.25 -17.02 -18.76
N GLU A 547 13.21 -17.05 -17.93
CA GLU A 547 11.92 -17.65 -18.28
C GLU A 547 11.27 -16.93 -19.46
N LEU A 548 11.30 -15.59 -19.47
CA LEU A 548 10.70 -14.76 -20.51
C LEU A 548 11.40 -14.96 -21.87
N GLU A 549 12.73 -14.99 -21.86
CA GLU A 549 13.56 -15.23 -23.05
C GLU A 549 13.40 -16.65 -23.63
N ARG A 550 12.99 -17.61 -22.80
CA ARG A 550 12.78 -19.03 -23.18
C ARG A 550 11.31 -19.43 -23.14
N THR A 551 10.43 -18.46 -23.35
CA THR A 551 9.01 -18.74 -23.54
C THR A 551 8.80 -19.64 -24.76
N VAL A 552 7.88 -20.57 -24.64
CA VAL A 552 7.59 -21.53 -25.71
C VAL A 552 6.76 -20.83 -26.78
N SER A 553 7.17 -20.98 -28.05
CA SER A 553 6.39 -20.48 -29.19
C SER A 553 5.05 -21.22 -29.30
N PRO A 554 3.98 -20.57 -29.79
CA PRO A 554 2.69 -21.22 -29.99
C PRO A 554 2.81 -22.44 -30.93
N ASP A 555 3.69 -22.39 -31.93
CA ASP A 555 3.93 -23.52 -32.85
C ASP A 555 4.44 -24.75 -32.12
N LYS A 556 5.43 -24.57 -31.22
CA LYS A 556 5.98 -25.68 -30.43
C LYS A 556 4.96 -26.22 -29.43
N VAL A 557 4.07 -25.38 -28.88
CA VAL A 557 2.97 -25.84 -28.02
C VAL A 557 2.00 -26.69 -28.83
N ARG A 558 1.66 -26.27 -30.05
CA ARG A 558 0.81 -27.05 -30.96
C ARG A 558 1.43 -28.40 -31.31
N GLU A 559 2.72 -28.44 -31.64
CA GLU A 559 3.44 -29.70 -31.89
C GLU A 559 3.39 -30.67 -30.71
N LEU A 560 3.52 -30.15 -29.47
CA LEU A 560 3.43 -30.96 -28.26
C LEU A 560 2.01 -31.48 -27.99
N LEU A 561 1.00 -30.66 -28.31
CA LEU A 561 -0.41 -30.99 -28.10
C LEU A 561 -0.95 -31.99 -29.13
N ASP A 562 -0.53 -31.85 -30.39
CA ASP A 562 -0.90 -32.74 -31.49
C ASP A 562 -0.10 -34.07 -31.48
N GLY A 563 0.82 -34.24 -30.52
CA GLY A 563 1.61 -35.45 -30.33
C GLY A 563 0.74 -36.66 -30.02
N ARG A 564 0.90 -37.75 -30.78
CA ARG A 564 0.06 -38.97 -30.68
C ARG A 564 0.08 -39.64 -29.29
N ASP A 565 1.09 -39.38 -28.49
CA ASP A 565 1.28 -40.00 -27.17
C ASP A 565 0.63 -39.20 -26.02
N LEU A 566 0.09 -38.00 -26.30
CA LEU A 566 -0.47 -37.13 -25.27
C LEU A 566 -1.86 -37.60 -24.81
N ARG A 567 -1.99 -38.00 -23.55
CA ARG A 567 -3.27 -38.41 -22.96
C ARG A 567 -3.97 -37.27 -22.21
N LYS A 568 -5.29 -37.12 -22.38
CA LYS A 568 -6.11 -36.22 -21.56
C LYS A 568 -6.61 -36.95 -20.31
N VAL A 569 -6.33 -36.41 -19.14
CA VAL A 569 -6.78 -36.90 -17.84
C VAL A 569 -7.98 -36.05 -17.38
N PRO A 570 -9.05 -36.65 -16.84
CA PRO A 570 -10.17 -35.89 -16.31
C PRO A 570 -9.73 -34.97 -15.15
N GLY A 571 -10.40 -33.83 -15.01
CA GLY A 571 -10.11 -32.82 -13.98
C GLY A 571 -9.59 -31.50 -14.53
N VAL A 572 -9.40 -30.53 -13.62
CA VAL A 572 -8.81 -29.22 -13.92
C VAL A 572 -7.36 -29.18 -13.44
N GLY A 573 -6.44 -28.87 -14.34
CA GLY A 573 -5.04 -28.60 -14.02
C GLY A 573 -4.79 -27.11 -13.86
N LEU A 574 -4.31 -26.67 -12.70
CA LEU A 574 -3.87 -25.29 -12.47
C LEU A 574 -2.34 -25.25 -12.51
N PHE A 575 -1.77 -24.76 -13.61
CA PHE A 575 -0.34 -24.62 -13.79
C PHE A 575 0.12 -23.22 -13.35
N TYR A 576 0.76 -23.12 -12.19
CA TYR A 576 1.24 -21.84 -11.67
C TYR A 576 2.55 -21.43 -12.33
N THR A 577 2.60 -20.18 -12.80
CA THR A 577 3.76 -19.61 -13.49
C THR A 577 3.98 -18.15 -13.08
N ASP A 578 5.23 -17.76 -12.88
CA ASP A 578 5.57 -16.35 -12.64
C ASP A 578 5.48 -15.53 -13.96
N LEU A 579 5.48 -16.20 -15.12
CA LEU A 579 5.33 -15.55 -16.43
C LEU A 579 3.90 -15.10 -16.71
N VAL A 580 3.74 -13.79 -16.91
CA VAL A 580 2.49 -13.17 -17.35
C VAL A 580 2.26 -13.34 -18.86
N GLN A 581 3.35 -13.42 -19.63
CA GLN A 581 3.34 -13.60 -21.08
C GLN A 581 4.14 -14.84 -21.49
N GLY A 582 3.64 -15.58 -22.48
CA GLY A 582 4.25 -16.81 -22.98
C GLY A 582 4.00 -18.04 -22.10
N ILE A 583 4.18 -19.23 -22.68
CA ILE A 583 4.09 -20.50 -21.94
C ILE A 583 5.46 -20.79 -21.32
N PRO A 584 5.53 -21.15 -20.02
CA PRO A 584 6.79 -21.42 -19.35
C PRO A 584 7.52 -22.63 -19.94
N PRO A 585 8.87 -22.62 -19.99
CA PRO A 585 9.65 -23.75 -20.49
C PRO A 585 9.50 -25.04 -19.67
N VAL A 586 8.96 -24.94 -18.45
CA VAL A 586 8.66 -26.10 -17.58
C VAL A 586 7.55 -26.96 -18.20
N PHE A 587 6.65 -26.38 -18.99
CA PHE A 587 5.50 -27.09 -19.55
C PHE A 587 5.89 -28.15 -20.59
N PRO A 588 6.73 -27.86 -21.62
CA PRO A 588 7.28 -28.90 -22.48
C PRO A 588 8.03 -29.98 -21.71
N HIS A 589 8.82 -29.60 -20.71
CA HIS A 589 9.57 -30.55 -19.90
C HIS A 589 8.65 -31.52 -19.13
N LEU A 590 7.51 -31.01 -18.63
CA LEU A 590 6.49 -31.84 -18.02
C LEU A 590 5.90 -32.83 -19.03
N ILE A 591 5.52 -32.37 -20.23
CA ILE A 591 4.94 -33.23 -21.27
C ILE A 591 5.92 -34.31 -21.73
N GLU A 592 7.19 -33.97 -21.91
CA GLU A 592 8.24 -34.93 -22.30
C GLU A 592 8.43 -36.04 -21.26
N LYS A 593 8.28 -35.73 -19.97
CA LYS A 593 8.44 -36.71 -18.87
C LYS A 593 7.15 -37.46 -18.56
N ILE A 594 6.02 -36.77 -18.64
CA ILE A 594 4.69 -37.28 -18.35
C ILE A 594 3.79 -36.79 -19.49
N PRO A 595 3.56 -37.62 -20.54
CA PRO A 595 2.77 -37.25 -21.71
C PRO A 595 1.28 -37.27 -21.39
N SER A 596 0.86 -36.45 -20.42
CA SER A 596 -0.53 -36.29 -20.04
C SER A 596 -0.85 -34.85 -19.64
N ILE A 597 -2.00 -34.35 -20.09
CA ILE A 597 -2.54 -33.05 -19.69
C ILE A 597 -3.94 -33.23 -19.11
N HIS A 598 -4.38 -32.26 -18.29
CA HIS A 598 -5.74 -32.25 -17.78
C HIS A 598 -6.74 -31.85 -18.88
N ALA A 599 -7.98 -32.29 -18.73
CA ALA A 599 -9.07 -32.01 -19.65
C ALA A 599 -9.33 -30.49 -19.83
N VAL A 600 -9.13 -29.73 -18.75
CA VAL A 600 -9.07 -28.27 -18.75
C VAL A 600 -7.77 -27.85 -18.05
N LEU A 601 -6.94 -27.04 -18.71
CA LEU A 601 -5.66 -26.60 -18.15
C LEU A 601 -5.60 -25.07 -18.13
N LEU A 602 -5.35 -24.51 -16.94
CA LEU A 602 -5.17 -23.07 -16.75
C LEU A 602 -3.73 -22.76 -16.37
N PHE A 603 -3.05 -21.94 -17.17
CA PHE A 603 -1.81 -21.28 -16.76
C PHE A 603 -2.16 -20.08 -15.88
N VAL A 604 -1.93 -20.19 -14.58
CA VAL A 604 -2.25 -19.15 -13.59
C VAL A 604 -0.99 -18.38 -13.25
N SER A 605 -1.00 -17.07 -13.48
CA SER A 605 0.05 -16.16 -13.04
C SER A 605 -0.49 -15.21 -11.98
N VAL A 606 0.12 -15.21 -10.80
CA VAL A 606 -0.24 -14.31 -9.71
C VAL A 606 0.67 -13.09 -9.76
N LYS A 607 0.09 -11.92 -9.99
CA LYS A 607 0.81 -10.67 -10.18
C LYS A 607 0.44 -9.66 -9.10
N HIS A 608 1.45 -9.17 -8.37
CA HIS A 608 1.28 -8.04 -7.48
C HIS A 608 1.49 -6.72 -8.23
N LEU A 609 0.51 -5.83 -8.14
CA LEU A 609 0.54 -4.49 -8.71
C LEU A 609 0.98 -3.47 -7.64
N PRO A 610 1.61 -2.35 -8.04
CA PRO A 610 1.95 -1.24 -7.15
C PRO A 610 0.71 -0.38 -6.85
N VAL A 611 -0.36 -1.04 -6.40
CA VAL A 611 -1.59 -0.45 -5.89
C VAL A 611 -1.99 -1.24 -4.64
N PRO A 612 -2.62 -0.63 -3.63
CA PRO A 612 -2.92 -1.34 -2.40
C PRO A 612 -3.96 -2.45 -2.60
N HIS A 613 -5.01 -2.16 -3.39
CA HIS A 613 -6.11 -3.08 -3.65
C HIS A 613 -6.46 -3.11 -5.14
N VAL A 614 -6.85 -4.28 -5.63
CA VAL A 614 -7.40 -4.52 -6.98
C VAL A 614 -8.86 -4.93 -6.87
N ASP A 615 -9.72 -4.32 -7.68
CA ASP A 615 -11.15 -4.65 -7.68
C ASP A 615 -11.40 -6.10 -8.12
N MET A 616 -12.40 -6.75 -7.53
CA MET A 616 -12.73 -8.15 -7.82
C MET A 616 -13.12 -8.39 -9.29
N SER A 617 -13.65 -7.38 -9.99
CA SER A 617 -13.99 -7.48 -11.40
C SER A 617 -12.75 -7.46 -12.32
N GLU A 618 -11.68 -6.79 -11.90
CA GLU A 618 -10.42 -6.63 -12.66
C GLU A 618 -9.32 -7.59 -12.17
N ARG A 619 -9.62 -8.37 -11.12
CA ARG A 619 -8.71 -9.31 -10.47
C ARG A 619 -8.29 -10.45 -11.37
N PHE A 620 -9.15 -10.97 -12.23
CA PHE A 620 -8.84 -12.11 -13.08
C PHE A 620 -8.92 -11.73 -14.54
N LEU A 621 -7.77 -11.77 -15.22
CA LEU A 621 -7.72 -11.58 -16.67
C LEU A 621 -7.50 -12.90 -17.38
N PHE A 622 -8.47 -13.30 -18.18
CA PHE A 622 -8.43 -14.54 -18.94
C PHE A 622 -8.02 -14.31 -20.38
N ARG A 623 -7.31 -15.29 -20.93
CA ARG A 623 -7.02 -15.40 -22.34
C ARG A 623 -7.00 -16.86 -22.74
N GLN A 624 -7.68 -17.21 -23.82
CA GLN A 624 -7.58 -18.56 -24.38
C GLN A 624 -6.23 -18.73 -25.12
N VAL A 625 -5.59 -19.88 -24.93
CA VAL A 625 -4.35 -20.26 -25.61
C VAL A 625 -4.70 -21.09 -26.85
N GLU A 626 -4.03 -20.83 -27.97
CA GLU A 626 -4.22 -21.61 -29.20
C GLU A 626 -3.41 -22.93 -29.17
N PRO A 627 -3.95 -24.04 -29.71
CA PRO A 627 -5.26 -24.20 -30.38
C PRO A 627 -6.45 -24.31 -29.40
N ARG A 628 -7.59 -23.67 -29.73
CA ARG A 628 -8.80 -23.60 -28.86
C ARG A 628 -9.39 -24.97 -28.50
N GLU A 629 -9.18 -25.98 -29.36
CA GLU A 629 -9.68 -27.35 -29.21
C GLU A 629 -9.17 -28.06 -27.95
N HIS A 630 -8.00 -27.65 -27.45
CA HIS A 630 -7.38 -28.28 -26.30
C HIS A 630 -7.85 -27.69 -24.95
N LYS A 631 -8.73 -26.67 -24.95
CA LYS A 631 -9.28 -26.02 -23.74
C LYS A 631 -8.19 -25.56 -22.76
N LEU A 632 -7.12 -24.96 -23.31
CA LEU A 632 -6.07 -24.29 -22.54
C LEU A 632 -6.43 -22.82 -22.36
N TYR A 633 -6.38 -22.36 -21.11
CA TYR A 633 -6.58 -20.96 -20.77
C TYR A 633 -5.36 -20.44 -20.02
N ARG A 634 -5.16 -19.13 -20.09
CA ARG A 634 -4.28 -18.38 -19.21
C ARG A 634 -5.15 -17.48 -18.35
N CYS A 635 -4.80 -17.41 -17.07
CA CYS A 635 -5.32 -16.42 -16.16
C CYS A 635 -4.17 -15.62 -15.55
N VAL A 636 -4.28 -14.30 -15.58
CA VAL A 636 -3.45 -13.40 -14.78
C VAL A 636 -4.30 -12.92 -13.61
N ALA A 637 -4.01 -13.43 -12.42
CA ALA A 637 -4.64 -13.03 -11.18
C ALA A 637 -3.87 -11.86 -10.58
N ARG A 638 -4.50 -10.68 -10.57
CA ARG A 638 -3.93 -9.41 -10.12
C ARG A 638 -4.28 -9.15 -8.66
N TYR A 639 -3.29 -8.79 -7.88
CA TYR A 639 -3.42 -8.47 -6.47
C TYR A 639 -2.72 -7.15 -6.19
N GLY A 640 -3.32 -6.31 -5.37
CA GLY A 640 -2.61 -5.21 -4.75
C GLY A 640 -1.58 -5.72 -3.74
N TYR A 641 -0.73 -4.83 -3.25
CA TYR A 641 0.25 -5.20 -2.21
C TYR A 641 -0.39 -5.48 -0.84
N ARG A 642 -1.69 -5.19 -0.67
CA ARG A 642 -2.49 -5.54 0.52
C ARG A 642 -3.56 -6.60 0.30
N ASP A 643 -3.78 -7.03 -0.94
CA ASP A 643 -4.84 -8.00 -1.19
C ASP A 643 -4.45 -9.37 -0.61
N PRO A 644 -5.33 -9.98 0.21
CA PRO A 644 -5.06 -11.29 0.77
C PRO A 644 -5.10 -12.34 -0.33
N LEU A 645 -4.10 -13.22 -0.33
CA LEU A 645 -4.14 -14.42 -1.15
C LEU A 645 -5.15 -15.40 -0.54
N GLU A 646 -6.15 -15.78 -1.34
CA GLU A 646 -7.14 -16.78 -0.97
C GLU A 646 -6.51 -18.17 -0.80
N GLU A 647 -7.14 -19.01 0.02
CA GLU A 647 -6.77 -20.42 0.09
C GLU A 647 -6.98 -21.09 -1.27
N ALA A 648 -6.20 -22.13 -1.57
CA ALA A 648 -6.18 -22.78 -2.88
C ALA A 648 -7.56 -23.24 -3.38
N LYS A 649 -8.45 -23.67 -2.46
CA LYS A 649 -9.80 -24.13 -2.79
C LYS A 649 -10.70 -22.97 -3.21
N ASP A 650 -10.76 -21.93 -2.38
CA ASP A 650 -11.57 -20.74 -2.63
C ASP A 650 -11.09 -20.02 -3.89
N PHE A 651 -9.76 -19.92 -4.05
CA PHE A 651 -9.15 -19.36 -5.25
C PHE A 651 -9.55 -20.13 -6.51
N ALA A 652 -9.49 -21.48 -6.48
CA ALA A 652 -9.85 -22.29 -7.64
C ALA A 652 -11.33 -22.16 -8.00
N ALA A 653 -12.22 -22.13 -7.00
CA ALA A 653 -13.65 -21.92 -7.22
C ALA A 653 -13.93 -20.55 -7.86
N ASN A 654 -13.40 -19.47 -7.29
CA ASN A 654 -13.53 -18.11 -7.84
C ASN A 654 -12.95 -18.00 -9.26
N LEU A 655 -11.80 -18.65 -9.50
CA LEU A 655 -11.15 -18.66 -10.80
C LEU A 655 -12.03 -19.33 -11.87
N VAL A 656 -12.63 -20.48 -11.56
CA VAL A 656 -13.46 -21.21 -12.52
C VAL A 656 -14.78 -20.49 -12.77
N GLU A 657 -15.42 -19.94 -11.73
CA GLU A 657 -16.62 -19.10 -11.89
C GLU A 657 -16.33 -17.93 -12.85
N ARG A 658 -15.20 -17.23 -12.66
CA ARG A 658 -14.80 -16.12 -13.54
C ARG A 658 -14.41 -16.57 -14.94
N LEU A 659 -13.86 -17.78 -15.09
CA LEU A 659 -13.60 -18.37 -16.40
C LEU A 659 -14.92 -18.62 -17.17
N GLN A 660 -15.97 -19.06 -16.51
CA GLN A 660 -17.28 -19.26 -17.15
C GLN A 660 -17.86 -17.94 -17.67
N TYR A 661 -17.75 -16.86 -16.91
CA TYR A 661 -18.12 -15.52 -17.37
C TYR A 661 -17.32 -15.10 -18.61
N TYR A 662 -16.00 -15.32 -18.60
CA TYR A 662 -15.15 -15.05 -19.76
C TYR A 662 -15.58 -15.83 -21.01
N ILE A 663 -15.85 -17.13 -20.88
CA ILE A 663 -16.28 -17.98 -22.01
C ILE A 663 -17.62 -17.51 -22.56
N ARG A 664 -18.54 -17.12 -21.68
CA ARG A 664 -19.80 -16.51 -22.07
C ARG A 664 -19.56 -15.25 -22.91
N ASP A 665 -18.78 -14.31 -22.40
CA ASP A 665 -18.57 -13.02 -23.05
C ASP A 665 -17.80 -13.13 -24.37
N VAL A 666 -16.75 -13.95 -24.45
CA VAL A 666 -15.96 -14.15 -25.68
C VAL A 666 -16.79 -14.78 -26.79
N ASN A 667 -17.70 -15.68 -26.46
CA ASN A 667 -18.53 -16.34 -27.46
C ASN A 667 -19.80 -15.52 -27.81
N LEU A 668 -20.32 -14.69 -26.90
CA LEU A 668 -21.46 -13.78 -27.16
C LEU A 668 -21.08 -12.51 -27.94
N TYR A 669 -19.86 -12.01 -27.73
CA TYR A 669 -19.36 -10.78 -28.35
C TYR A 669 -18.16 -11.04 -29.29
N GLY A 670 -17.93 -12.31 -29.63
CA GLY A 670 -16.80 -12.77 -30.41
C GLY A 670 -16.72 -12.15 -31.80
N VAL A 671 -15.61 -11.47 -32.06
CA VAL A 671 -15.18 -10.94 -33.35
C VAL A 671 -15.06 -12.10 -34.35
N ASP A 672 -15.88 -12.08 -35.40
CA ASP A 672 -15.62 -12.81 -36.64
C ASP A 672 -14.22 -12.44 -37.13
N VAL A 673 -13.27 -13.38 -37.05
CA VAL A 673 -11.90 -13.18 -37.52
C VAL A 673 -11.86 -13.02 -39.06
N ASP A 674 -12.96 -13.33 -39.75
CA ASP A 674 -13.08 -13.23 -41.22
C ASP A 674 -13.69 -11.91 -41.74
N ALA A 675 -14.19 -11.03 -40.86
CA ALA A 675 -14.76 -9.75 -41.30
C ALA A 675 -13.72 -8.62 -41.25
N LYS A 676 -13.17 -8.26 -42.41
CA LYS A 676 -12.41 -7.00 -42.58
C LYS A 676 -13.27 -5.80 -42.16
N ALA A 677 -12.84 -5.14 -41.08
CA ALA A 677 -13.20 -3.78 -40.66
C ALA A 677 -14.61 -3.58 -40.04
N GLY A 678 -14.67 -3.66 -38.70
CA GLY A 678 -15.78 -3.12 -37.90
C GLY A 678 -15.49 -3.20 -36.41
N LYS A 679 -14.75 -2.23 -35.86
CA LYS A 679 -14.39 -2.16 -34.42
C LYS A 679 -15.54 -1.55 -33.61
N VAL A 680 -16.30 -2.36 -32.89
CA VAL A 680 -17.18 -1.92 -31.78
C VAL A 680 -16.54 -2.36 -30.45
N SER A 681 -16.56 -1.47 -29.45
CA SER A 681 -15.63 -1.42 -28.31
C SER A 681 -16.36 -1.47 -26.98
N TYR A 682 -16.04 -2.42 -26.10
CA TYR A 682 -16.17 -2.36 -24.63
C TYR A 682 -15.02 -3.14 -23.96
N PRO A 683 -14.67 -2.86 -22.68
CA PRO A 683 -13.30 -2.89 -22.17
C PRO A 683 -12.87 -4.31 -21.80
N SER A 684 -12.51 -5.09 -22.80
CA SER A 684 -11.56 -6.18 -22.59
C SER A 684 -10.65 -6.27 -23.81
N SER A 685 -9.34 -6.25 -23.56
CA SER A 685 -8.27 -6.60 -24.48
C SER A 685 -8.16 -5.80 -25.80
N ARG A 686 -7.26 -4.82 -25.84
CA ARG A 686 -6.76 -4.20 -27.07
C ARG A 686 -5.26 -4.46 -27.20
N CYS A 687 -4.87 -5.54 -27.86
CA CYS A 687 -3.49 -5.78 -28.27
C CYS A 687 -3.44 -6.23 -29.72
N ASP A 688 -3.12 -5.30 -30.61
CA ASP A 688 -2.48 -5.60 -31.89
C ASP A 688 -1.68 -4.37 -32.32
N SER A 689 -0.46 -4.24 -31.79
CA SER A 689 0.55 -3.33 -32.35
C SER A 689 1.93 -3.61 -31.76
N MET A 690 2.58 -4.71 -32.17
CA MET A 690 4.03 -4.80 -32.04
C MET A 690 4.74 -5.71 -33.06
N ALA A 691 4.17 -5.87 -34.27
CA ALA A 691 4.80 -6.65 -35.35
C ALA A 691 5.12 -5.86 -36.64
N ARG A 692 4.90 -4.53 -36.69
CA ARG A 692 5.31 -3.71 -37.85
C ARG A 692 6.07 -2.46 -37.41
N SER A 693 7.34 -2.65 -37.07
CA SER A 693 8.33 -1.58 -37.08
C SER A 693 9.56 -2.04 -37.86
N THR A 694 9.39 -2.26 -39.16
CA THR A 694 10.50 -2.27 -40.12
C THR A 694 9.97 -2.01 -41.53
N ARG A 695 9.86 -0.73 -41.90
CA ARG A 695 10.08 -0.18 -43.26
C ARG A 695 9.60 1.28 -43.28
N ARG A 696 10.55 2.19 -43.02
CA ARG A 696 10.46 3.59 -43.44
C ARG A 696 10.77 3.62 -44.93
N SER A 697 9.81 4.06 -45.74
CA SER A 697 10.05 4.70 -47.03
C SER A 697 8.99 5.75 -47.29
N SER A 698 9.48 6.90 -47.74
CA SER A 698 8.82 8.18 -47.99
C SER A 698 7.61 8.10 -48.92
N MET A 699 6.54 8.85 -48.60
CA MET A 699 5.75 9.55 -49.63
C MET A 699 4.84 10.62 -48.99
N THR A 700 5.10 11.87 -49.36
CA THR A 700 4.23 13.04 -49.23
C THR A 700 3.00 12.91 -50.11
N MET A 701 1.78 13.14 -49.60
CA MET A 701 0.66 13.65 -50.42
C MET A 701 -0.37 14.41 -49.57
N THR A 702 -0.43 15.70 -49.86
CA THR A 702 -1.60 16.57 -50.09
C THR A 702 -2.96 16.17 -49.53
N MET A 703 -3.49 17.09 -48.71
CA MET A 703 -4.86 17.18 -48.22
C MET A 703 -5.77 17.67 -49.36
N GLN A 704 -6.82 16.92 -49.68
CA GLN A 704 -7.90 17.41 -50.54
C GLN A 704 -9.25 17.04 -49.94
N GLN A 705 -10.01 18.08 -49.65
CA GLN A 705 -11.39 18.06 -49.16
C GLN A 705 -12.30 17.37 -50.18
N HIS A 706 -13.16 16.48 -49.70
CA HIS A 706 -14.46 16.24 -50.32
C HIS A 706 -15.51 15.98 -49.25
N TYR A 707 -16.44 16.94 -49.15
CA TYR A 707 -17.73 16.80 -48.50
C TYR A 707 -18.63 15.88 -49.35
N SER A 708 -19.32 14.93 -48.73
CA SER A 708 -20.64 14.50 -49.20
C SER A 708 -21.55 14.17 -48.02
N SER A 709 -22.57 14.99 -47.87
CA SER A 709 -23.73 14.86 -46.99
C SER A 709 -24.73 13.83 -47.51
N ALA A 710 -25.21 12.90 -46.68
CA ALA A 710 -26.56 12.33 -46.78
C ALA A 710 -26.97 11.51 -45.54
N SER A 711 -28.10 11.94 -44.95
CA SER A 711 -29.17 11.16 -44.27
C SER A 711 -28.86 10.21 -43.10
N TYR A 712 -29.06 10.68 -41.86
CA TYR A 712 -29.56 9.88 -40.73
C TYR A 712 -30.21 10.81 -39.69
N THR A 713 -31.45 11.24 -39.95
CA THR A 713 -32.31 11.95 -38.99
C THR A 713 -33.70 11.37 -39.03
N GLU A 714 -33.85 10.12 -38.58
CA GLU A 714 -35.15 9.50 -38.30
C GLU A 714 -34.92 8.27 -37.41
N SER A 715 -34.77 8.52 -36.10
CA SER A 715 -34.82 7.48 -35.05
C SER A 715 -34.70 8.05 -33.62
N LEU A 716 -34.53 9.36 -33.46
CA LEU A 716 -34.34 10.00 -32.14
C LEU A 716 -35.59 10.69 -31.55
N ALA A 717 -36.77 10.51 -32.14
CA ALA A 717 -38.01 11.17 -31.72
C ALA A 717 -38.99 10.31 -30.90
N LEU A 718 -38.71 9.01 -30.67
CA LEU A 718 -39.67 8.09 -30.01
C LEU A 718 -39.31 7.67 -28.58
N ALA A 719 -38.21 8.15 -28.00
CA ALA A 719 -37.76 7.74 -26.66
C ALA A 719 -37.87 8.83 -25.57
N ARG A 720 -38.56 9.96 -25.82
CA ARG A 720 -38.61 11.11 -24.87
C ARG A 720 -39.95 11.39 -24.22
N ALA A 721 -40.88 10.43 -24.20
CA ALA A 721 -42.14 10.56 -23.49
C ALA A 721 -42.40 9.32 -22.62
N ARG A 722 -41.88 9.33 -21.37
CA ARG A 722 -42.41 8.64 -20.18
C ARG A 722 -41.45 8.79 -18.99
N SER A 723 -41.42 9.98 -18.39
CA SER A 723 -41.14 10.15 -16.95
C SER A 723 -41.26 11.62 -16.56
N THR A 724 -42.41 12.01 -15.99
CA THR A 724 -42.55 13.02 -14.92
C THR A 724 -44.03 13.29 -14.68
N SER A 725 -44.55 12.95 -13.50
CA SER A 725 -45.40 13.87 -12.73
C SER A 725 -45.46 13.45 -11.26
N SER A 726 -45.43 14.48 -10.41
CA SER A 726 -45.28 14.48 -8.97
C SER A 726 -46.63 14.63 -8.26
N GLY A 727 -46.71 14.03 -7.07
CA GLY A 727 -47.52 14.29 -5.87
C GLY A 727 -48.73 15.23 -5.88
N ALA A 728 -49.81 14.76 -5.24
CA ALA A 728 -50.79 15.58 -4.54
C ALA A 728 -51.30 14.87 -3.26
N THR A 729 -51.43 15.65 -2.19
CA THR A 729 -51.81 15.35 -0.80
C THR A 729 -53.32 15.14 -0.59
N GLY A 730 -53.70 14.28 0.38
CA GLY A 730 -55.06 14.17 0.93
C GLY A 730 -55.08 13.45 2.29
N ARG A 731 -55.86 13.98 3.25
CA ARG A 731 -55.78 13.77 4.72
C ARG A 731 -56.89 12.84 5.25
N MET A 732 -56.59 12.16 6.38
CA MET A 732 -57.49 11.61 7.44
C MET A 732 -58.43 10.42 7.13
N ASN A 733 -58.29 9.31 7.88
CA ASN A 733 -59.11 9.08 9.08
C ASN A 733 -58.58 7.95 9.99
N MET A 734 -59.02 7.98 11.25
CA MET A 734 -58.51 7.32 12.45
C MET A 734 -59.44 6.17 12.90
N ASN A 735 -58.88 5.05 13.41
CA ASN A 735 -59.35 4.22 14.55
C ASN A 735 -58.99 2.72 14.40
N GLY A 736 -58.42 2.14 15.47
CA GLY A 736 -58.27 0.68 15.61
C GLY A 736 -57.13 0.22 16.52
N MET A 737 -57.20 0.55 17.81
CA MET A 737 -56.39 0.01 18.91
C MET A 737 -56.65 -1.52 19.04
N ILE A 738 -55.68 -2.39 19.36
CA ILE A 738 -55.51 -3.00 20.70
C ILE A 738 -54.35 -4.04 20.72
N MET A 739 -53.50 -3.89 21.74
CA MET A 739 -52.67 -4.84 22.52
C MET A 739 -51.56 -5.75 21.91
N MET A 740 -50.35 -5.49 22.42
CA MET A 740 -49.27 -6.45 22.73
C MET A 740 -49.62 -7.27 24.00
N PRO A 741 -49.00 -8.45 24.27
CA PRO A 741 -47.72 -8.42 25.00
C PRO A 741 -46.68 -9.51 24.62
N SER A 742 -45.44 -9.11 24.89
CA SER A 742 -44.16 -9.83 25.06
C SER A 742 -44.18 -11.20 25.74
N ALA A 743 -43.29 -12.12 25.32
CA ALA A 743 -42.16 -12.62 26.15
C ALA A 743 -41.31 -13.74 25.49
N SER A 744 -40.03 -13.74 25.90
CA SER A 744 -39.05 -14.84 25.98
C SER A 744 -38.53 -15.55 24.73
N TYR A 745 -37.25 -15.30 24.42
CA TYR A 745 -36.39 -16.15 23.59
C TYR A 745 -35.42 -16.94 24.48
N THR A 746 -35.53 -18.28 24.45
CA THR A 746 -34.50 -19.23 24.89
C THR A 746 -34.36 -20.35 23.85
N GLU A 747 -33.11 -20.55 23.43
CA GLU A 747 -32.43 -21.73 22.89
C GLU A 747 -33.10 -22.77 21.95
N ARG A 748 -32.49 -22.85 20.76
CA ARG A 748 -32.12 -24.02 19.91
C ARG A 748 -32.74 -25.39 20.23
N GLU A 749 -33.36 -25.99 19.20
CA GLU A 749 -32.88 -27.23 18.55
C GLU A 749 -33.55 -27.46 17.16
N ARG A 750 -32.88 -28.25 16.32
CA ARG A 750 -33.17 -28.50 14.89
C ARG A 750 -34.38 -29.42 14.66
N GLN A 751 -35.20 -29.11 13.65
CA GLN A 751 -35.54 -29.93 12.46
C GLN A 751 -36.92 -29.52 11.90
N GLY A 752 -36.97 -29.14 10.63
CA GLY A 752 -38.23 -28.81 9.95
C GLY A 752 -37.98 -28.32 8.53
N ARG A 753 -38.16 -29.23 7.57
CA ARG A 753 -38.00 -29.08 6.12
C ARG A 753 -39.22 -28.30 5.58
N SER A 754 -39.01 -27.19 4.88
CA SER A 754 -40.02 -26.63 3.96
C SER A 754 -39.36 -26.28 2.64
N ILE A 755 -39.67 -27.12 1.65
CA ILE A 755 -39.32 -26.97 0.24
C ILE A 755 -40.28 -25.94 -0.35
N TYR A 756 -39.76 -24.87 -0.93
CA TYR A 756 -40.37 -24.19 -2.07
C TYR A 756 -39.27 -24.08 -3.12
N ALA A 757 -39.32 -24.96 -4.12
CA ALA A 757 -38.57 -24.81 -5.35
C ALA A 757 -39.40 -23.90 -6.25
N GLU A 758 -38.94 -22.67 -6.47
CA GLU A 758 -39.20 -22.01 -7.76
C GLU A 758 -38.14 -22.55 -8.71
N GLU A 759 -38.53 -23.44 -9.61
CA GLU A 759 -37.72 -23.79 -10.77
C GLU A 759 -37.56 -22.53 -11.63
N MET A 760 -36.37 -21.91 -11.57
CA MET A 760 -35.96 -20.90 -12.54
C MET A 760 -35.78 -21.59 -13.90
N MET A 761 -36.63 -21.23 -14.85
CA MET A 761 -36.45 -21.62 -16.26
C MET A 761 -35.08 -21.16 -16.77
N THR A 762 -34.45 -22.01 -17.56
CA THR A 762 -33.19 -21.69 -18.24
C THR A 762 -33.42 -20.59 -19.30
N PRO A 763 -32.41 -19.77 -19.65
CA PRO A 763 -32.55 -18.76 -20.71
C PRO A 763 -32.99 -19.34 -22.05
N ALA A 764 -32.63 -20.60 -22.35
CA ALA A 764 -33.06 -21.32 -23.53
C ALA A 764 -34.57 -21.64 -23.51
N GLU A 765 -35.13 -22.02 -22.35
CA GLU A 765 -36.57 -22.25 -22.17
C GLU A 765 -37.36 -20.94 -22.26
N SER A 766 -36.84 -19.86 -21.66
CA SER A 766 -37.44 -18.52 -21.74
C SER A 766 -37.43 -17.95 -23.17
N PHE A 767 -36.36 -18.17 -23.95
CA PHE A 767 -36.32 -17.79 -25.36
C PHE A 767 -37.15 -18.70 -26.27
N SER A 768 -37.28 -19.99 -25.93
CA SER A 768 -38.10 -20.94 -26.68
C SER A 768 -39.61 -20.66 -26.53
N GLU A 769 -40.06 -20.16 -25.37
CA GLU A 769 -41.41 -19.61 -25.21
C GLU A 769 -41.62 -18.33 -26.04
N LEU A 770 -40.64 -17.43 -26.07
CA LEU A 770 -40.67 -16.21 -26.88
C LEU A 770 -40.67 -16.49 -28.39
N ALA A 771 -39.97 -17.55 -28.83
CA ALA A 771 -39.97 -18.00 -30.22
C ALA A 771 -41.30 -18.69 -30.62
N MET A 772 -41.97 -19.38 -29.67
CA MET A 772 -43.30 -19.97 -29.90
C MET A 772 -44.43 -18.92 -29.98
N GLN A 773 -44.23 -17.71 -29.47
CA GLN A 773 -45.22 -16.62 -29.57
C GLN A 773 -45.27 -15.93 -30.95
N VAL A 774 -44.39 -16.26 -31.88
CA VAL A 774 -44.40 -15.70 -33.25
C VAL A 774 -45.24 -16.58 -34.19
N VAL A 775 -46.57 -16.47 -34.10
CA VAL A 775 -47.49 -17.02 -35.11
C VAL A 775 -47.68 -16.00 -36.25
N PRO A 776 -47.56 -16.38 -37.53
CA PRO A 776 -47.49 -15.42 -38.63
C PRO A 776 -48.87 -14.89 -39.01
N SER A 777 -49.03 -13.57 -39.01
CA SER A 777 -50.13 -12.89 -39.70
C SER A 777 -49.58 -12.00 -40.81
N GLY A 778 -49.53 -12.53 -42.04
CA GLY A 778 -49.47 -11.73 -43.27
C GLY A 778 -48.10 -11.48 -43.93
N ARG A 779 -48.02 -11.87 -45.22
CA ARG A 779 -47.24 -11.32 -46.36
C ARG A 779 -45.75 -10.89 -46.22
N TYR A 780 -44.99 -11.35 -45.23
CA TYR A 780 -43.52 -11.18 -45.19
C TYR A 780 -42.78 -12.50 -44.91
N ALA A 781 -42.79 -13.43 -45.87
CA ALA A 781 -42.17 -14.75 -45.69
C ALA A 781 -40.63 -14.75 -45.82
N ALA A 782 -40.05 -13.85 -46.62
CA ALA A 782 -38.61 -13.85 -46.91
C ALA A 782 -37.74 -13.22 -45.80
N SER A 783 -38.22 -12.17 -45.14
CA SER A 783 -37.54 -11.53 -44.00
C SER A 783 -37.67 -12.34 -42.70
N SER A 784 -38.75 -13.12 -42.56
CA SER A 784 -38.98 -14.02 -41.43
C SER A 784 -38.01 -15.20 -41.40
N GLN A 785 -37.62 -15.73 -42.57
CA GLN A 785 -36.60 -16.78 -42.66
C GLN A 785 -35.21 -16.29 -42.23
N GLN A 786 -34.83 -15.06 -42.58
CA GLN A 786 -33.54 -14.50 -42.16
C GLN A 786 -33.48 -14.21 -40.65
N LEU A 787 -34.57 -13.69 -40.07
CA LEU A 787 -34.69 -13.51 -38.61
C LEU A 787 -34.69 -14.84 -37.86
N PHE A 788 -35.38 -15.86 -38.39
CA PHE A 788 -35.38 -17.21 -37.81
C PHE A 788 -34.00 -17.88 -37.94
N GLN A 789 -33.30 -17.68 -39.06
CA GLN A 789 -31.93 -18.19 -39.26
C GLN A 789 -30.94 -17.50 -38.31
N ALA A 790 -31.05 -16.18 -38.12
CA ALA A 790 -30.22 -15.42 -37.18
C ALA A 790 -30.51 -15.79 -35.71
N ALA A 791 -31.79 -15.96 -35.35
CA ALA A 791 -32.20 -16.44 -34.03
C ALA A 791 -31.78 -17.90 -33.79
N LYS A 792 -31.76 -18.73 -34.84
CA LYS A 792 -31.28 -20.11 -34.76
C LYS A 792 -29.76 -20.18 -34.60
N MET A 793 -29.00 -19.33 -35.32
CA MET A 793 -27.55 -19.21 -35.11
C MET A 793 -27.22 -18.73 -33.69
N SER A 794 -27.96 -17.74 -33.15
CA SER A 794 -27.73 -17.27 -31.78
C SER A 794 -28.11 -18.31 -30.71
N LEU A 795 -29.13 -19.14 -30.95
CA LEU A 795 -29.50 -20.27 -30.08
C LEU A 795 -28.47 -21.40 -30.12
N GLU A 796 -27.96 -21.76 -31.29
CA GLU A 796 -26.92 -22.78 -31.44
C GLU A 796 -25.60 -22.34 -30.79
N GLU A 797 -25.24 -21.07 -30.90
CA GLU A 797 -24.07 -20.50 -30.21
C GLU A 797 -24.27 -20.47 -28.69
N MET A 798 -25.44 -20.05 -28.20
CA MET A 798 -25.76 -20.10 -26.77
C MET A 798 -25.73 -21.52 -26.22
N ALA A 799 -26.25 -22.50 -26.96
CA ALA A 799 -26.21 -23.90 -26.58
C ALA A 799 -24.77 -24.43 -26.49
N LYS A 800 -23.89 -24.06 -27.44
CA LYS A 800 -22.45 -24.41 -27.39
C LYS A 800 -21.74 -23.78 -26.20
N ILE A 801 -22.05 -22.53 -25.86
CA ILE A 801 -21.50 -21.84 -24.69
C ILE A 801 -21.91 -22.59 -23.41
N GLU A 802 -23.19 -22.92 -23.29
CA GLU A 802 -23.71 -23.61 -22.11
C GLU A 802 -23.13 -25.03 -21.99
N GLU A 803 -22.95 -25.74 -23.10
CA GLU A 803 -22.27 -27.02 -23.12
C GLU A 803 -20.81 -26.91 -22.66
N GLU A 804 -20.09 -25.88 -23.09
CA GLU A 804 -18.70 -25.62 -22.67
C GLU A 804 -18.62 -25.25 -21.18
N GLN A 805 -19.54 -24.43 -20.68
CA GLN A 805 -19.61 -24.10 -19.25
C GLN A 805 -19.90 -25.34 -18.40
N ARG A 806 -20.90 -26.16 -18.78
CA ARG A 806 -21.23 -27.43 -18.11
C ARG A 806 -20.09 -28.45 -18.21
N TYR A 807 -19.30 -28.42 -19.29
CA TYR A 807 -18.10 -29.26 -19.40
C TYR A 807 -17.06 -28.86 -18.36
N ILE A 808 -16.77 -27.57 -18.20
CA ILE A 808 -15.80 -27.08 -17.21
C ILE A 808 -16.26 -27.38 -15.78
N GLU A 809 -17.55 -27.24 -15.47
CA GLU A 809 -18.11 -27.63 -14.17
C GLU A 809 -17.90 -29.11 -13.87
N ARG A 810 -18.25 -29.98 -14.82
CA ARG A 810 -18.04 -31.43 -14.68
C ARG A 810 -16.57 -31.78 -14.47
N GLU A 811 -15.66 -31.12 -15.16
CA GLU A 811 -14.22 -31.34 -14.93
C GLU A 811 -13.76 -30.78 -13.58
N MET A 812 -14.33 -29.68 -13.09
CA MET A 812 -14.04 -29.16 -11.75
C MET A 812 -14.50 -30.11 -10.64
N GLU A 813 -15.68 -30.75 -10.79
CA GLU A 813 -16.20 -31.75 -9.84
C GLU A 813 -15.31 -33.00 -9.75
N LYS A 814 -14.62 -33.36 -10.84
CA LYS A 814 -13.67 -34.49 -10.87
C LYS A 814 -12.37 -34.18 -10.11
N GLY A 815 -12.14 -32.92 -9.75
CA GLY A 815 -11.04 -32.48 -8.89
C GLY A 815 -10.04 -31.55 -9.58
N VAL A 816 -9.28 -30.84 -8.74
CA VAL A 816 -8.27 -29.85 -9.16
C VAL A 816 -6.88 -30.36 -8.78
N VAL A 817 -5.96 -30.32 -9.73
CA VAL A 817 -4.53 -30.62 -9.52
C VAL A 817 -3.71 -29.36 -9.74
N TYR A 818 -2.91 -29.01 -8.75
CA TYR A 818 -2.04 -27.83 -8.74
C TYR A 818 -0.66 -28.26 -9.22
N ILE A 819 -0.19 -27.66 -10.32
CA ILE A 819 1.11 -27.93 -10.92
C ILE A 819 2.01 -26.72 -10.68
N MET A 820 3.16 -26.94 -10.04
CA MET A 820 4.13 -25.88 -9.74
C MET A 820 5.54 -26.27 -10.17
N GLY A 821 6.27 -25.33 -10.77
CA GLY A 821 7.70 -25.47 -11.01
C GLY A 821 8.49 -25.35 -9.70
N GLU A 822 9.30 -26.35 -9.37
CA GLU A 822 10.31 -26.27 -8.32
C GLU A 822 11.65 -25.93 -8.98
N ASN A 823 11.94 -24.62 -8.99
CA ASN A 823 12.98 -24.07 -9.86
C ASN A 823 14.33 -24.00 -9.13
N GLU A 824 15.27 -24.91 -9.34
CA GLU A 824 16.64 -24.77 -8.83
C GLU A 824 17.42 -23.73 -9.65
N VAL A 825 18.15 -22.82 -9.02
CA VAL A 825 18.87 -21.76 -9.74
C VAL A 825 20.36 -21.94 -9.50
N VAL A 826 21.12 -22.08 -10.58
CA VAL A 826 22.56 -22.32 -10.57
C VAL A 826 23.25 -21.28 -11.45
N ALA A 827 24.42 -20.78 -11.03
CA ALA A 827 25.22 -19.88 -11.85
C ALA A 827 25.86 -20.64 -13.03
N ARG A 828 25.86 -20.04 -14.23
CA ARG A 828 26.53 -20.63 -15.41
C ARG A 828 28.01 -20.97 -15.16
N PRO A 829 28.58 -22.01 -15.81
CA PRO A 829 29.97 -22.45 -15.60
C PRO A 829 31.02 -21.35 -15.78
N HIS A 830 30.80 -20.43 -16.73
CA HIS A 830 31.70 -19.30 -17.04
C HIS A 830 31.35 -18.00 -16.29
N SER A 831 30.45 -18.05 -15.29
CA SER A 831 30.15 -16.89 -14.45
C SER A 831 31.32 -16.51 -13.56
N SER A 832 31.43 -15.23 -13.20
CA SER A 832 32.43 -14.74 -12.24
C SER A 832 32.30 -15.47 -10.89
N LEU A 833 33.41 -15.57 -10.16
CA LEU A 833 33.44 -16.20 -8.83
C LEU A 833 32.41 -15.59 -7.88
N LEU A 834 32.31 -14.25 -7.87
CA LEU A 834 31.31 -13.54 -7.07
C LEU A 834 29.88 -13.99 -7.39
N LYS A 835 29.53 -14.11 -8.68
CA LYS A 835 28.20 -14.55 -9.10
C LYS A 835 27.92 -16.00 -8.69
N LYS A 836 28.93 -16.88 -8.78
CA LYS A 836 28.82 -18.27 -8.30
C LYS A 836 28.58 -18.33 -6.79
N VAL A 837 29.29 -17.52 -6.00
CA VAL A 837 29.10 -17.44 -4.55
C VAL A 837 27.69 -16.97 -4.21
N ILE A 838 27.23 -15.88 -4.83
CA ILE A 838 25.91 -15.29 -4.58
C ILE A 838 24.78 -16.28 -4.91
N VAL A 839 24.82 -16.90 -6.09
CA VAL A 839 23.72 -17.76 -6.56
C VAL A 839 23.76 -19.14 -5.91
N ASN A 840 24.91 -19.82 -5.94
CA ASN A 840 24.97 -21.23 -5.53
C ASN A 840 25.01 -21.41 -4.02
N TYR A 841 25.49 -20.42 -3.25
CA TYR A 841 25.60 -20.52 -1.79
C TYR A 841 24.64 -19.58 -1.08
N VAL A 842 24.74 -18.26 -1.30
CA VAL A 842 23.95 -17.28 -0.52
C VAL A 842 22.46 -17.42 -0.82
N TYR A 843 22.06 -17.39 -2.08
CA TYR A 843 20.66 -17.54 -2.47
C TYR A 843 20.12 -18.94 -2.12
N ALA A 844 20.91 -19.99 -2.36
CA ALA A 844 20.52 -21.36 -2.00
C ALA A 844 20.31 -21.52 -0.48
N PHE A 845 21.17 -20.92 0.34
CA PHE A 845 21.01 -20.88 1.80
C PHE A 845 19.74 -20.13 2.19
N LEU A 846 19.52 -18.92 1.67
CA LEU A 846 18.31 -18.13 1.95
C LEU A 846 17.05 -18.90 1.56
N ARG A 847 17.02 -19.51 0.38
CA ARG A 847 15.88 -20.30 -0.08
C ARG A 847 15.64 -21.55 0.76
N LYS A 848 16.68 -22.25 1.21
CA LYS A 848 16.55 -23.46 2.04
C LYS A 848 16.07 -23.14 3.46
N ASN A 849 16.44 -21.98 4.00
CA ASN A 849 16.06 -21.55 5.34
C ASN A 849 14.75 -20.74 5.37
N CYS A 850 14.29 -20.21 4.24
CA CYS A 850 13.00 -19.52 4.11
C CYS A 850 11.90 -20.47 3.60
N ARG A 851 10.64 -20.06 3.79
CA ARG A 851 9.47 -20.91 3.50
C ARG A 851 9.22 -21.04 1.99
N GLN A 852 8.88 -22.23 1.52
CA GLN A 852 8.49 -22.48 0.12
C GLN A 852 7.08 -21.96 -0.18
N GLY A 853 6.83 -21.55 -1.44
CA GLY A 853 5.60 -20.88 -1.88
C GLY A 853 4.33 -21.73 -1.87
N ASP A 854 4.47 -23.05 -1.94
CA ASP A 854 3.38 -24.04 -1.86
C ASP A 854 2.66 -24.02 -0.50
N LYS A 855 3.40 -23.77 0.57
CA LYS A 855 2.83 -23.59 1.92
C LYS A 855 2.00 -22.30 2.06
N MET A 856 2.07 -21.37 1.10
CA MET A 856 1.40 -20.07 1.15
C MET A 856 -0.07 -20.13 0.73
N LEU A 857 -0.38 -20.88 -0.35
CA LEU A 857 -1.76 -21.11 -0.80
C LEU A 857 -2.46 -22.26 -0.04
N ALA A 858 -1.78 -22.85 0.96
CA ALA A 858 -2.27 -24.01 1.70
C ALA A 858 -2.73 -25.19 0.81
N ILE A 859 -2.02 -25.42 -0.30
CA ILE A 859 -2.38 -26.47 -1.26
C ILE A 859 -2.23 -27.86 -0.60
N PRO A 860 -3.27 -28.72 -0.64
CA PRO A 860 -3.18 -30.08 -0.14
C PRO A 860 -2.09 -30.88 -0.87
N ARG A 861 -1.25 -31.61 -0.11
CA ARG A 861 -0.16 -32.42 -0.70
C ARG A 861 -0.64 -33.49 -1.68
N SER A 862 -1.85 -34.01 -1.49
CA SER A 862 -2.46 -35.00 -2.38
C SER A 862 -2.85 -34.45 -3.75
N GLN A 863 -2.93 -33.12 -3.90
CA GLN A 863 -3.34 -32.43 -5.13
C GLN A 863 -2.21 -31.64 -5.76
N LEU A 864 -0.97 -31.75 -5.24
CA LEU A 864 0.17 -30.96 -5.67
C LEU A 864 1.16 -31.80 -6.49
N LEU A 865 1.40 -31.39 -7.73
CA LEU A 865 2.47 -31.89 -8.58
C LEU A 865 3.59 -30.85 -8.67
N LYS A 866 4.80 -31.22 -8.24
CA LYS A 866 6.00 -30.38 -8.37
C LYS A 866 6.86 -30.85 -9.53
N VAL A 867 7.21 -29.93 -10.43
CA VAL A 867 8.07 -30.20 -11.59
C VAL A 867 9.42 -29.53 -11.36
N GLY A 868 10.45 -30.34 -11.10
CA GLY A 868 11.81 -29.82 -10.91
C GLY A 868 12.40 -29.31 -12.22
N MET A 869 12.96 -28.09 -12.20
CA MET A 869 13.72 -27.54 -13.33
C MET A 869 14.93 -26.77 -12.82
N SER A 870 16.09 -26.97 -13.45
CA SER A 870 17.32 -26.24 -13.13
C SER A 870 17.52 -25.08 -14.11
N TYR A 871 17.74 -23.90 -13.55
CA TYR A 871 17.88 -22.62 -14.26
C TYR A 871 19.32 -22.16 -14.19
N GLU A 872 19.98 -22.07 -15.34
CA GLU A 872 21.37 -21.60 -15.42
C GLU A 872 21.45 -20.11 -15.74
N ILE A 873 21.59 -19.28 -14.69
CA ILE A 873 21.56 -17.81 -14.78
C ILE A 873 22.92 -17.14 -14.87
#